data_AF-A0A6V8CZ77-F1
#
_entry.id   AF-A0A6V8CZ77-F1
#
_cell.length_a   1.000
_cell.length_b   1.000
_cell.length_c   1.000
_cell.angle_alpha   90.00
_cell.angle_beta   90.00
_cell.angle_gamma   90.00
#
_symmetry.space_group_name_H-M   'P 1'
#
loop_
_entity.id
_entity.type
_entity.pdbx_description
1 polymer ?
#
loop_
_entity_poly.entity_id
_entity_poly.type
_entity_poly.pdbx_seq_one_letter_code
_entity_poly.pdbx_strand_id
1 'polypeptide(L)'
;MFLQQVMSMLSNSKVMLGAALAFLILSAPLSVLSTGAVEDAVDENFATFPTDTACANDDCTEAEEDWATSTGERSYYAWNLTNPGAAEPVYEQVGPFDYDITYTREIIDFNKSAGTLTYSESKVYTCAEDTATPCDSEVTTTNIPFQPQVVGATGLAIDGIMSLTKAGFAAGAINNEMTSFSAGKATADGLAATYGAIQSQGADAGTASTMIGVGYYDAFDAFFAASNMSGMNNMQGMGETITYTQAIQGQQQAAGETDLSQMFAGNATITNMSYAFDSAMMPTGEDVSLTGMVGVMVLAGHCNAFPTATYDEVMADAANGFANVGTMQRASIWGFTVMASESMPDVNATIANDWALCFGVGGTFANTHGGGDDGWFTDQTGTAVNASTRMMNYLGVDIDNAVAMNLLFGGQGEAVPTGLLATNAVGDESATAFGVATFIGMDAATAMSTYGLDMAQYGAIATWVGGWLTSQSALPMVLLGGSGTITAEEFVNVTLGGEDPINGGYLTYSLNLGGAWGTALMPTSPQGTPVSVDAATAGNLLYGPLGITTSTGAGLFLYGELFGQTPPVDLQTMSPGAPMTWNETTVSAIYGIDANAAAALRIMLRDVVYDDFVPGFLVGLGSDGPYKTQTVNEWLFGWRDPVSAFVGGDITNMSLGWTKLETNQTYYGSGGVSTGPATTYTICTGHNSDCDKGETLLEDGSNELSWHSTQMMMATFGLVGVETLNETTGGFLTGDGDKVDAGGYAITAVTCSGTSEVKNIPVDDCTASVDPTTRPITAKLIKSFTLVDAMVPALPVYFGTEINMQAEQLSGLIIAGDSTSTFYLDMREPYDRATVPQMSDLQPVFQIVQSSEIADDDAEDMESSIVTNQNGLSYWTNFDVPTDYIALLLYLGAVVCLVLAVMAMNKEEE
;
A
#
# COMPACT_ATOMS: atom_id res chain seq x y z
N MET A 1 -46.56 46.48 -85.56
CA MET A 1 -45.16 46.63 -86.00
C MET A 1 -44.20 45.86 -85.09
N PHE A 2 -44.24 46.03 -83.77
CA PHE A 2 -43.40 45.24 -82.83
C PHE A 2 -43.64 43.71 -82.90
N LEU A 3 -44.91 43.26 -82.96
CA LEU A 3 -45.24 41.83 -83.14
C LEU A 3 -44.80 41.22 -84.50
N GLN A 4 -44.69 42.05 -85.55
CA GLN A 4 -44.32 41.59 -86.90
C GLN A 4 -42.79 41.53 -87.06
N GLN A 5 -42.04 42.37 -86.34
CA GLN A 5 -40.60 42.27 -86.20
C GLN A 5 -40.17 41.10 -85.30
N VAL A 6 -40.93 40.78 -84.24
CA VAL A 6 -40.66 39.60 -83.38
C VAL A 6 -40.97 38.28 -84.12
N MET A 7 -42.07 38.19 -84.88
CA MET A 7 -42.36 37.00 -85.72
C MET A 7 -41.34 36.80 -86.86
N SER A 8 -40.74 37.87 -87.40
CA SER A 8 -39.68 37.78 -88.42
C SER A 8 -38.32 37.33 -87.87
N MET A 9 -38.08 37.48 -86.55
CA MET A 9 -36.88 36.94 -85.90
C MET A 9 -37.02 35.46 -85.52
N LEU A 10 -38.25 35.01 -85.22
CA LEU A 10 -38.59 33.61 -84.91
C LEU A 10 -38.59 32.66 -86.13
N SER A 11 -38.54 33.20 -87.35
CA SER A 11 -38.57 32.40 -88.60
C SER A 11 -37.20 32.19 -89.25
N ASN A 12 -36.10 32.58 -88.58
CA ASN A 12 -34.75 32.48 -89.12
C ASN A 12 -33.94 31.48 -88.30
N SER A 13 -33.69 30.30 -88.90
CA SER A 13 -32.95 29.19 -88.30
C SER A 13 -31.58 29.62 -87.74
N LYS A 14 -30.87 30.52 -88.44
CA LYS A 14 -29.55 31.03 -88.02
C LYS A 14 -29.59 31.95 -86.80
N VAL A 15 -30.67 32.70 -86.61
CA VAL A 15 -30.86 33.58 -85.44
C VAL A 15 -31.22 32.75 -84.21
N MET A 16 -32.02 31.68 -84.36
CA MET A 16 -32.35 30.76 -83.28
C MET A 16 -31.17 29.86 -82.87
N LEU A 17 -30.36 29.41 -83.84
CA LEU A 17 -29.07 28.73 -83.58
C LEU A 17 -28.07 29.67 -82.88
N GLY A 18 -27.99 30.94 -83.29
CA GLY A 18 -27.15 31.94 -82.65
C GLY A 18 -27.59 32.29 -81.23
N ALA A 19 -28.91 32.34 -80.96
CA ALA A 19 -29.46 32.55 -79.62
C ALA A 19 -29.26 31.33 -78.71
N ALA A 20 -29.45 30.11 -79.22
CA ALA A 20 -29.13 28.88 -78.50
C ALA A 20 -27.65 28.80 -78.14
N LEU A 21 -26.76 29.15 -79.09
CA LEU A 21 -25.32 29.22 -78.86
C LEU A 21 -24.97 30.32 -77.85
N ALA A 22 -25.64 31.47 -77.87
CA ALA A 22 -25.43 32.53 -76.89
C ALA A 22 -25.86 32.09 -75.47
N PHE A 23 -26.99 31.38 -75.33
CA PHE A 23 -27.41 30.82 -74.04
C PHE A 23 -26.44 29.76 -73.52
N LEU A 24 -25.91 28.89 -74.40
CA LEU A 24 -24.88 27.90 -74.06
C LEU A 24 -23.50 28.53 -73.77
N ILE A 25 -23.15 29.63 -74.44
CA ILE A 25 -21.91 30.38 -74.16
C ILE A 25 -22.04 31.16 -72.85
N LEU A 26 -23.22 31.68 -72.52
CA LEU A 26 -23.47 32.38 -71.26
C LEU A 26 -23.59 31.42 -70.07
N SER A 27 -23.97 30.17 -70.29
CA SER A 27 -23.99 29.14 -69.24
C SER A 27 -22.60 28.66 -68.84
N ALA A 28 -21.57 28.81 -69.69
CA ALA A 28 -20.20 28.39 -69.39
C ALA A 28 -19.49 29.29 -68.34
N PRO A 29 -19.52 30.64 -68.41
CA PRO A 29 -19.05 31.51 -67.34
C PRO A 29 -19.86 31.33 -66.05
N LEU A 30 -21.17 31.07 -66.16
CA LEU A 30 -22.03 30.83 -65.00
C LEU A 30 -21.65 29.52 -64.29
N SER A 31 -21.37 28.46 -65.07
CA SER A 31 -20.79 27.21 -64.58
C SER A 31 -19.47 27.44 -63.84
N VAL A 32 -18.49 28.10 -64.47
CA VAL A 32 -17.18 28.38 -63.85
C VAL A 32 -17.30 29.25 -62.59
N LEU A 33 -18.20 30.24 -62.59
CA LEU A 33 -18.45 31.08 -61.42
C LEU A 33 -19.15 30.32 -60.29
N SER A 34 -20.11 29.45 -60.61
CA SER A 34 -20.85 28.67 -59.63
C SER A 34 -19.95 27.57 -59.03
N THR A 35 -19.29 26.77 -59.88
CA THR A 35 -18.38 25.71 -59.42
C THR A 35 -17.14 26.27 -58.71
N GLY A 36 -16.65 27.44 -59.12
CA GLY A 36 -15.50 28.10 -58.49
C GLY A 36 -15.83 28.87 -57.21
N ALA A 37 -17.11 29.09 -56.89
CA ALA A 37 -17.56 29.69 -55.64
C ALA A 37 -17.90 28.63 -54.58
N VAL A 38 -17.87 27.34 -54.91
CA VAL A 38 -18.19 26.26 -53.97
C VAL A 38 -17.18 26.18 -52.83
N GLU A 39 -15.89 26.30 -53.12
CA GLU A 39 -14.82 26.27 -52.10
C GLU A 39 -15.05 27.41 -51.06
N ASP A 40 -15.19 28.65 -51.53
CA ASP A 40 -15.50 29.80 -50.65
C ASP A 40 -16.83 29.60 -49.88
N ALA A 41 -17.85 29.00 -50.49
CA ALA A 41 -19.15 28.76 -49.85
C ALA A 41 -19.11 27.62 -48.82
N VAL A 42 -18.30 26.58 -49.05
CA VAL A 42 -18.06 25.51 -48.09
C VAL A 42 -17.27 26.06 -46.91
N ASP A 43 -16.22 26.84 -47.16
CA ASP A 43 -15.47 27.53 -46.10
C ASP A 43 -16.39 28.42 -45.24
N GLU A 44 -17.29 29.19 -45.86
CA GLU A 44 -18.26 30.02 -45.13
C GLU A 44 -19.30 29.19 -44.36
N ASN A 45 -19.87 28.14 -44.97
CA ASN A 45 -20.88 27.28 -44.33
C ASN A 45 -20.31 26.48 -43.16
N PHE A 46 -19.04 26.08 -43.23
CA PHE A 46 -18.40 25.30 -42.17
C PHE A 46 -17.54 26.15 -41.23
N ALA A 47 -17.47 27.48 -41.40
CA ALA A 47 -16.62 28.36 -40.59
C ALA A 47 -16.92 28.27 -39.08
N THR A 48 -18.20 28.11 -38.72
CA THR A 48 -18.67 28.08 -37.33
C THR A 48 -19.41 26.78 -36.99
N PHE A 49 -19.17 25.72 -37.76
CA PHE A 49 -19.90 24.45 -37.67
C PHE A 49 -20.01 23.86 -36.25
N PRO A 50 -18.95 23.89 -35.39
CA PRO A 50 -19.09 23.37 -34.02
C PRO A 50 -20.14 24.11 -33.18
N THR A 51 -20.34 25.41 -33.42
CA THR A 51 -21.41 26.17 -32.76
C THR A 51 -22.75 26.02 -33.45
N ASP A 52 -22.77 25.97 -34.79
CA ASP A 52 -24.02 25.84 -35.56
C ASP A 52 -24.71 24.50 -35.31
N THR A 53 -23.94 23.46 -34.94
CA THR A 53 -24.47 22.15 -34.55
C THR A 53 -24.81 22.05 -33.06
N ALA A 54 -24.09 22.75 -32.19
CA ALA A 54 -24.28 22.63 -30.75
C ALA A 54 -25.33 23.59 -30.18
N CYS A 55 -25.50 24.77 -30.76
CA CYS A 55 -26.25 25.89 -30.17
C CYS A 55 -27.60 26.08 -30.86
N ALA A 56 -28.71 26.01 -30.11
CA ALA A 56 -30.06 26.28 -30.64
C ALA A 56 -30.38 27.77 -30.82
N ASN A 57 -29.49 28.64 -30.34
CA ASN A 57 -29.65 30.09 -30.42
C ASN A 57 -28.29 30.81 -30.56
N ASP A 58 -28.31 32.05 -31.08
CA ASP A 58 -27.11 32.84 -31.40
C ASP A 58 -26.17 33.10 -30.20
N ASP A 59 -26.74 33.16 -28.99
CA ASP A 59 -26.00 33.39 -27.74
C ASP A 59 -25.52 32.07 -27.09
N CYS A 60 -25.83 30.92 -27.70
CA CYS A 60 -25.46 29.58 -27.28
C CYS A 60 -25.79 29.27 -25.80
N THR A 61 -26.96 29.73 -25.33
CA THR A 61 -27.46 29.45 -23.98
C THR A 61 -28.35 28.21 -23.93
N GLU A 62 -28.81 27.75 -25.10
CA GLU A 62 -29.62 26.55 -25.28
C GLU A 62 -28.90 25.64 -26.27
N ALA A 63 -28.80 24.35 -25.95
CA ALA A 63 -28.17 23.36 -26.81
C ALA A 63 -29.20 22.80 -27.82
N GLU A 64 -28.77 22.50 -29.05
CA GLU A 64 -29.59 21.76 -30.00
C GLU A 64 -29.92 20.36 -29.47
N GLU A 65 -31.15 19.89 -29.66
CA GLU A 65 -31.66 18.67 -28.99
C GLU A 65 -30.84 17.43 -29.38
N ASP A 66 -30.56 17.28 -30.68
CA ASP A 66 -29.82 16.14 -31.24
C ASP A 66 -28.31 16.17 -30.89
N TRP A 67 -27.77 17.36 -30.58
CA TRP A 67 -26.39 17.49 -30.09
C TRP A 67 -26.31 17.26 -28.57
N ALA A 68 -27.27 17.82 -27.83
CA ALA A 68 -27.39 17.70 -26.39
C ALA A 68 -27.59 16.25 -25.96
N THR A 69 -28.29 15.44 -26.77
CA THR A 69 -28.38 14.00 -26.57
C THR A 69 -28.17 13.26 -27.88
N SER A 70 -27.10 12.45 -27.94
CA SER A 70 -26.80 11.62 -29.10
C SER A 70 -26.53 10.18 -28.69
N THR A 71 -26.70 9.24 -29.61
CA THR A 71 -26.40 7.82 -29.39
C THR A 71 -25.29 7.37 -30.32
N GLY A 72 -24.38 6.53 -29.83
CA GLY A 72 -23.40 5.83 -30.66
C GLY A 72 -23.21 4.40 -30.19
N GLU A 73 -22.55 3.58 -30.99
CA GLU A 73 -22.32 2.16 -30.71
C GLU A 73 -20.83 1.87 -30.47
N ARG A 74 -20.54 0.93 -29.57
CA ARG A 74 -19.21 0.33 -29.42
C ARG A 74 -19.30 -1.16 -29.17
N SER A 75 -18.37 -1.89 -29.77
CA SER A 75 -18.18 -3.32 -29.56
C SER A 75 -16.94 -3.56 -28.71
N TYR A 76 -17.07 -4.39 -27.68
CA TYR A 76 -15.96 -4.81 -26.85
C TYR A 76 -15.63 -6.29 -27.06
N TYR A 77 -14.35 -6.62 -26.97
CA TYR A 77 -13.86 -8.00 -26.91
C TYR A 77 -12.96 -8.16 -25.70
N ALA A 78 -13.07 -9.31 -25.04
CA ALA A 78 -12.20 -9.69 -23.94
C ALA A 78 -11.45 -10.98 -24.29
N TRP A 79 -10.27 -11.17 -23.73
CA TRP A 79 -9.57 -12.45 -23.79
C TRP A 79 -9.68 -13.12 -22.43
N ASN A 80 -10.62 -14.06 -22.32
CA ASN A 80 -10.91 -14.80 -21.10
C ASN A 80 -9.77 -15.78 -20.76
N LEU A 81 -9.21 -15.66 -19.56
CA LEU A 81 -8.20 -16.59 -19.06
C LEU A 81 -8.86 -17.89 -18.56
N THR A 82 -8.64 -18.98 -19.27
CA THR A 82 -9.32 -20.27 -19.02
C THR A 82 -8.65 -21.13 -17.94
N ASN A 83 -7.40 -20.81 -17.58
CA ASN A 83 -6.57 -21.56 -16.65
C ASN A 83 -5.75 -20.63 -15.71
N PRO A 84 -6.41 -19.80 -14.88
CA PRO A 84 -5.72 -18.86 -14.00
C PRO A 84 -4.71 -19.55 -13.08
N GLY A 85 -3.52 -18.98 -12.97
CA GLY A 85 -2.42 -19.50 -12.15
C GLY A 85 -1.60 -20.64 -12.77
N ALA A 86 -1.91 -21.07 -14.00
CA ALA A 86 -1.05 -21.98 -14.74
C ALA A 86 0.24 -21.29 -15.20
N ALA A 87 1.35 -22.03 -15.28
CA ALA A 87 2.63 -21.52 -15.79
C ALA A 87 2.54 -21.01 -17.25
N GLU A 88 1.67 -21.64 -18.04
CA GLU A 88 1.38 -21.24 -19.43
C GLU A 88 -0.10 -20.82 -19.52
N PRO A 89 -0.41 -19.52 -19.43
CA PRO A 89 -1.78 -19.03 -19.45
C PRO A 89 -2.39 -19.16 -20.86
N VAL A 90 -3.68 -19.49 -20.92
CA VAL A 90 -4.45 -19.74 -22.14
C VAL A 90 -5.63 -18.77 -22.20
N TYR A 91 -5.58 -17.89 -23.18
CA TYR A 91 -6.54 -16.83 -23.42
C TYR A 91 -7.47 -17.18 -24.59
N GLU A 92 -8.78 -17.05 -24.38
CA GLU A 92 -9.81 -17.25 -25.40
C GLU A 92 -10.56 -15.94 -25.64
N GLN A 93 -10.58 -15.47 -26.89
CA GLN A 93 -11.33 -14.28 -27.26
C GLN A 93 -12.84 -14.54 -27.13
N VAL A 94 -13.54 -13.65 -26.45
CA VAL A 94 -14.99 -13.62 -26.30
C VAL A 94 -15.54 -12.25 -26.70
N GLY A 95 -16.78 -12.22 -27.19
CA GLY A 95 -17.41 -11.05 -27.79
C GLY A 95 -17.84 -11.28 -29.25
N PRO A 96 -18.35 -10.24 -29.95
CA PRO A 96 -18.49 -8.88 -29.45
C PRO A 96 -19.53 -8.77 -28.33
N PHE A 97 -19.30 -7.82 -27.43
CA PHE A 97 -20.29 -7.29 -26.50
C PHE A 97 -20.65 -5.89 -26.99
N ASP A 98 -21.83 -5.75 -27.58
CA ASP A 98 -22.27 -4.51 -28.22
C ASP A 98 -23.04 -3.64 -27.22
N TYR A 99 -22.69 -2.34 -27.19
CA TYR A 99 -23.32 -1.35 -26.31
C TYR A 99 -23.78 -0.12 -27.07
N ASP A 100 -25.00 0.30 -26.76
CA ASP A 100 -25.53 1.62 -27.08
C ASP A 100 -25.05 2.61 -26.01
N ILE A 101 -24.41 3.70 -26.47
CA ILE A 101 -23.88 4.76 -25.62
C ILE A 101 -24.71 6.00 -25.84
N THR A 102 -25.44 6.41 -24.81
CA THR A 102 -26.12 7.70 -24.78
C THR A 102 -25.16 8.74 -24.20
N TYR A 103 -24.85 9.74 -25.02
CA TYR A 103 -24.09 10.92 -24.63
C TYR A 103 -25.08 12.02 -24.24
N THR A 104 -24.85 12.67 -23.09
CA THR A 104 -25.60 13.84 -22.66
C THR A 104 -24.65 15.00 -22.47
N ARG A 105 -24.88 16.09 -23.23
CA ARG A 105 -24.05 17.29 -23.27
C ARG A 105 -24.81 18.49 -22.75
N GLU A 106 -24.15 19.28 -21.91
CA GLU A 106 -24.68 20.55 -21.40
C GLU A 106 -23.68 21.66 -21.64
N ILE A 107 -24.14 22.77 -22.22
CA ILE A 107 -23.31 23.94 -22.51
C ILE A 107 -23.05 24.70 -21.21
N ILE A 108 -21.77 24.97 -20.94
CA ILE A 108 -21.31 25.66 -19.73
C ILE A 108 -20.97 27.12 -20.04
N ASP A 109 -20.22 27.36 -21.11
CA ASP A 109 -19.80 28.70 -21.51
C ASP A 109 -19.59 28.78 -23.03
N PHE A 110 -19.88 29.94 -23.61
CA PHE A 110 -19.59 30.25 -25.00
C PHE A 110 -18.95 31.63 -25.11
N ASN A 111 -17.75 31.67 -25.64
CA ASN A 111 -17.01 32.92 -25.84
C ASN A 111 -16.73 33.13 -27.33
N LYS A 112 -17.64 33.84 -27.99
CA LYS A 112 -17.53 34.19 -29.41
C LYS A 112 -16.25 34.95 -29.77
N SER A 113 -15.74 35.80 -28.87
CA SER A 113 -14.53 36.59 -29.15
C SER A 113 -13.25 35.75 -29.03
N ALA A 114 -13.21 34.81 -28.09
CA ALA A 114 -12.12 33.85 -27.97
C ALA A 114 -12.22 32.73 -29.02
N GLY A 115 -13.43 32.48 -29.55
CA GLY A 115 -13.71 31.39 -30.47
C GLY A 115 -13.82 30.04 -29.77
N THR A 116 -14.33 30.00 -28.54
CA THR A 116 -14.36 28.78 -27.70
C THR A 116 -15.75 28.43 -27.21
N LEU A 117 -16.05 27.13 -27.16
CA LEU A 117 -17.26 26.55 -26.57
C LEU A 117 -16.84 25.56 -25.47
N THR A 118 -17.39 25.72 -24.27
CA THR A 118 -17.17 24.80 -23.15
C THR A 118 -18.46 24.07 -22.81
N TYR A 119 -18.40 22.74 -22.72
CA TYR A 119 -19.53 21.89 -22.38
C TYR A 119 -19.13 20.74 -21.46
N SER A 120 -20.06 20.20 -20.67
CA SER A 120 -19.88 18.93 -19.98
C SER A 120 -20.51 17.79 -20.77
N GLU A 121 -19.86 16.63 -20.80
CA GLU A 121 -20.37 15.40 -21.41
C GLU A 121 -20.42 14.27 -20.37
N SER A 122 -21.57 13.60 -20.29
CA SER A 122 -21.75 12.37 -19.52
C SER A 122 -22.21 11.23 -20.42
N LYS A 123 -21.90 9.99 -20.02
CA LYS A 123 -22.15 8.78 -20.83
C LYS A 123 -22.95 7.77 -20.04
N VAL A 124 -23.94 7.15 -20.70
CA VAL A 124 -24.67 6.00 -20.20
C VAL A 124 -24.52 4.87 -21.20
N TYR A 125 -23.98 3.75 -20.74
CA TYR A 125 -23.79 2.55 -21.56
C TYR A 125 -24.93 1.57 -21.28
N THR A 126 -25.59 1.11 -22.35
CA THR A 126 -26.67 0.11 -22.30
C THR A 126 -26.30 -1.05 -23.21
N CYS A 127 -26.48 -2.28 -22.74
CA CYS A 127 -26.25 -3.46 -23.57
C CYS A 127 -27.22 -3.43 -24.76
N ALA A 128 -26.70 -3.51 -25.99
CA ALA A 128 -27.52 -3.47 -27.19
C ALA A 128 -28.49 -4.67 -27.22
N GLU A 129 -29.73 -4.44 -27.68
CA GLU A 129 -30.77 -5.49 -27.69
C GLU A 129 -30.41 -6.67 -28.62
N ASP A 130 -29.59 -6.41 -29.64
CA ASP A 130 -29.17 -7.35 -30.68
C ASP A 130 -27.73 -7.85 -30.52
N THR A 131 -27.07 -7.54 -29.40
CA THR A 131 -25.72 -8.05 -29.09
C THR A 131 -25.66 -9.57 -29.25
N ALA A 132 -24.62 -10.07 -29.93
CA ALA A 132 -24.44 -11.51 -30.13
C ALA A 132 -24.09 -12.23 -28.82
N THR A 133 -23.43 -11.53 -27.90
CA THR A 133 -22.97 -12.08 -26.62
C THR A 133 -23.58 -11.27 -25.46
N PRO A 134 -24.20 -11.92 -24.45
CA PRO A 134 -24.76 -11.19 -23.32
C PRO A 134 -23.70 -10.37 -22.58
N CYS A 135 -23.99 -9.10 -22.31
CA CYS A 135 -23.08 -8.18 -21.60
C CYS A 135 -22.84 -8.54 -20.11
N ASP A 136 -23.66 -9.44 -19.55
CA ASP A 136 -23.45 -10.02 -18.22
C ASP A 136 -22.68 -11.36 -18.26
N SER A 137 -22.04 -11.69 -19.39
CA SER A 137 -21.16 -12.87 -19.44
C SER A 137 -19.98 -12.69 -18.49
N GLU A 138 -19.59 -13.75 -17.79
CA GLU A 138 -18.42 -13.74 -16.91
C GLU A 138 -17.12 -13.91 -17.71
N VAL A 139 -16.13 -13.11 -17.35
CA VAL A 139 -14.76 -13.19 -17.88
C VAL A 139 -13.78 -13.22 -16.71
N THR A 140 -12.73 -14.03 -16.86
CA THR A 140 -11.59 -14.06 -15.94
C THR A 140 -10.45 -13.26 -16.54
N THR A 141 -10.01 -12.21 -15.86
CA THR A 141 -8.97 -11.29 -16.33
C THR A 141 -7.95 -11.02 -15.22
N THR A 142 -6.84 -10.36 -15.58
CA THR A 142 -5.88 -9.85 -14.60
C THR A 142 -6.56 -8.83 -13.69
N ASN A 143 -6.41 -9.00 -12.38
CA ASN A 143 -6.92 -8.05 -11.41
C ASN A 143 -6.00 -6.81 -11.38
N ILE A 144 -6.37 -5.80 -12.16
CA ILE A 144 -5.54 -4.60 -12.41
C ILE A 144 -5.02 -3.92 -11.12
N PRO A 145 -5.83 -3.73 -10.06
CA PRO A 145 -5.36 -3.14 -8.81
C PRO A 145 -4.34 -3.99 -8.04
N PHE A 146 -4.31 -5.31 -8.22
CA PHE A 146 -3.63 -6.21 -7.29
C PHE A 146 -2.12 -5.98 -7.21
N GLN A 147 -1.40 -6.03 -8.32
CA GLN A 147 0.06 -5.87 -8.31
C GLN A 147 0.52 -4.47 -7.87
N PRO A 148 -0.12 -3.36 -8.30
CA PRO A 148 0.13 -2.04 -7.71
C PRO A 148 -0.08 -2.00 -6.19
N GLN A 149 -1.09 -2.70 -5.68
CA GLN A 149 -1.31 -2.81 -4.24
C GLN A 149 -0.20 -3.60 -3.55
N VAL A 150 0.31 -4.68 -4.16
CA VAL A 150 1.46 -5.42 -3.61
C VAL A 150 2.67 -4.50 -3.47
N VAL A 151 2.99 -3.71 -4.50
CA VAL A 151 4.05 -2.69 -4.44
C VAL A 151 3.77 -1.67 -3.34
N GLY A 152 2.58 -1.07 -3.33
CA GLY A 152 2.21 -0.01 -2.39
C GLY A 152 2.13 -0.48 -0.93
N ALA A 153 1.74 -1.74 -0.70
CA ALA A 153 1.60 -2.33 0.64
C ALA A 153 2.93 -2.84 1.21
N THR A 154 3.98 -3.03 0.41
CA THR A 154 5.23 -3.64 0.87
C THR A 154 5.85 -2.91 2.07
N GLY A 155 5.94 -1.58 2.03
CA GLY A 155 6.46 -0.81 3.17
C GLY A 155 5.60 -0.96 4.44
N LEU A 156 4.27 -0.90 4.28
CA LEU A 156 3.31 -1.07 5.38
C LEU A 156 3.33 -2.49 5.95
N ALA A 157 3.54 -3.49 5.11
CA ALA A 157 3.68 -4.87 5.52
C ALA A 157 4.93 -5.05 6.41
N ILE A 158 6.06 -4.47 6.01
CA ILE A 158 7.29 -4.51 6.81
C ILE A 158 7.06 -3.79 8.16
N ASP A 159 6.44 -2.61 8.14
CA ASP A 159 6.09 -1.87 9.38
C ASP A 159 5.16 -2.68 10.29
N GLY A 160 4.18 -3.36 9.71
CA GLY A 160 3.27 -4.27 10.41
C GLY A 160 3.99 -5.45 11.05
N ILE A 161 4.93 -6.08 10.33
CA ILE A 161 5.78 -7.16 10.87
C ILE A 161 6.60 -6.62 12.04
N MET A 162 7.26 -5.47 11.90
CA MET A 162 8.05 -4.87 12.98
C MET A 162 7.19 -4.54 14.20
N SER A 163 5.98 -4.02 13.97
CA SER A 163 5.00 -3.73 15.03
C SER A 163 4.51 -5.00 15.74
N LEU A 164 4.31 -6.10 15.01
CA LEU A 164 4.00 -7.40 15.60
C LEU A 164 5.17 -7.96 16.42
N THR A 165 6.41 -7.77 15.96
CA THR A 165 7.60 -8.12 16.75
C THR A 165 7.66 -7.31 18.05
N LYS A 166 7.35 -6.00 18.03
CA LYS A 166 7.22 -5.18 19.25
C LYS A 166 6.11 -5.73 20.16
N ALA A 167 4.97 -6.11 19.60
CA ALA A 167 3.86 -6.67 20.37
C ALA A 167 4.22 -8.01 21.03
N GLY A 168 4.91 -8.90 20.31
CA GLY A 168 5.40 -10.17 20.85
C GLY A 168 6.41 -9.97 21.99
N PHE A 169 7.37 -9.06 21.81
CA PHE A 169 8.29 -8.68 22.88
C PHE A 169 7.56 -8.10 24.09
N ALA A 170 6.63 -7.17 23.88
CA ALA A 170 5.84 -6.55 24.94
C ALA A 170 5.00 -7.59 25.70
N ALA A 171 4.35 -8.52 25.01
CA ALA A 171 3.61 -9.62 25.64
C ALA A 171 4.53 -10.49 26.50
N GLY A 172 5.73 -10.83 26.01
CA GLY A 172 6.74 -11.56 26.79
C GLY A 172 7.22 -10.79 28.03
N ALA A 173 7.45 -9.48 27.90
CA ALA A 173 7.84 -8.62 29.02
C ALA A 173 6.72 -8.52 30.07
N ILE A 174 5.47 -8.32 29.65
CA ILE A 174 4.28 -8.32 30.51
C ILE A 174 4.12 -9.67 31.22
N ASN A 175 4.38 -10.78 30.54
CA ASN A 175 4.34 -12.10 31.15
C ASN A 175 5.40 -12.23 32.27
N ASN A 176 6.63 -11.79 32.01
CA ASN A 176 7.69 -11.74 33.03
C ASN A 176 7.32 -10.82 34.19
N GLU A 177 6.62 -9.72 33.92
CA GLU A 177 6.16 -8.80 34.95
C GLU A 177 5.13 -9.46 35.87
N MET A 178 4.18 -10.21 35.30
CA MET A 178 3.19 -10.96 36.07
C MET A 178 3.82 -12.12 36.85
N THR A 179 4.75 -12.86 36.25
CA THR A 179 5.37 -14.03 36.89
C THR A 179 6.37 -13.65 37.98
N SER A 180 7.17 -12.60 37.78
CA SER A 180 8.32 -12.31 38.63
C SER A 180 8.41 -10.85 39.12
N PHE A 181 8.13 -9.84 38.27
CA PHE A 181 8.41 -8.45 38.67
C PHE A 181 7.46 -7.98 39.76
N SER A 182 6.21 -8.40 39.68
CA SER A 182 5.21 -8.20 40.72
C SER A 182 5.73 -8.63 42.11
N ALA A 183 6.31 -9.83 42.19
CA ALA A 183 6.86 -10.36 43.44
C ALA A 183 8.14 -9.64 43.86
N GLY A 184 9.02 -9.33 42.90
CA GLY A 184 10.25 -8.57 43.14
C GLY A 184 9.94 -7.19 43.74
N LYS A 185 8.96 -6.49 43.16
CA LYS A 185 8.52 -5.17 43.60
C LYS A 185 7.92 -5.22 45.00
N ALA A 186 6.98 -6.14 45.25
CA ALA A 186 6.36 -6.27 46.57
C ALA A 186 7.39 -6.59 47.67
N THR A 187 8.35 -7.46 47.39
CA THR A 187 9.42 -7.82 48.33
C THR A 187 10.35 -6.64 48.59
N ALA A 188 10.77 -5.93 47.53
CA ALA A 188 11.65 -4.77 47.63
C ALA A 188 10.98 -3.62 48.41
N ASP A 189 9.73 -3.29 48.06
CA ASP A 189 8.94 -2.26 48.75
C ASP A 189 8.72 -2.62 50.23
N GLY A 190 8.43 -3.89 50.53
CA GLY A 190 8.29 -4.39 51.89
C GLY A 190 9.58 -4.32 52.73
N LEU A 191 10.71 -4.68 52.11
CA LEU A 191 12.03 -4.55 52.73
C LEU A 191 12.38 -3.08 52.96
N ALA A 192 12.22 -2.22 51.95
CA ALA A 192 12.47 -0.78 52.04
C ALA A 192 11.63 -0.12 53.13
N ALA A 193 10.34 -0.47 53.23
CA ALA A 193 9.45 0.04 54.28
C ALA A 193 9.90 -0.39 55.67
N THR A 194 10.22 -1.68 55.86
CA THR A 194 10.70 -2.20 57.16
C THR A 194 12.03 -1.56 57.55
N TYR A 195 12.96 -1.48 56.60
CA TYR A 195 14.28 -0.91 56.78
C TYR A 195 14.22 0.58 57.12
N GLY A 196 13.43 1.36 56.38
CA GLY A 196 13.20 2.78 56.67
C GLY A 196 12.49 3.00 58.00
N ALA A 197 11.54 2.13 58.38
CA ALA A 197 10.83 2.24 59.64
C ALA A 197 11.76 2.02 60.86
N ILE A 198 12.71 1.08 60.78
CA ILE A 198 13.70 0.86 61.86
C ILE A 198 14.65 2.06 61.96
N GLN A 199 15.10 2.59 60.83
CA GLN A 199 15.95 3.79 60.81
C GLN A 199 15.22 5.02 61.37
N SER A 200 13.92 5.16 61.10
CA SER A 200 13.10 6.25 61.65
C SER A 200 12.96 6.19 63.18
N GLN A 201 13.22 5.02 63.79
CA GLN A 201 13.25 4.81 65.23
C GLN A 201 14.63 5.08 65.86
N GLY A 202 15.61 5.56 65.07
CA GLY A 202 16.91 6.03 65.56
C GLY A 202 18.08 5.06 65.37
N ALA A 203 17.86 3.92 64.70
CA ALA A 203 18.96 3.04 64.27
C ALA A 203 19.68 3.62 63.05
N ASP A 204 21.01 3.46 62.97
CA ASP A 204 21.73 3.72 61.73
C ASP A 204 21.48 2.59 60.71
N ALA A 205 21.83 2.84 59.44
CA ALA A 205 21.67 1.91 58.33
C ALA A 205 22.27 0.52 58.62
N GLY A 206 23.44 0.48 59.28
CA GLY A 206 24.11 -0.76 59.62
C GLY A 206 23.34 -1.56 60.67
N THR A 207 22.97 -0.92 61.77
CA THR A 207 22.19 -1.51 62.85
C THR A 207 20.83 -2.01 62.37
N ALA A 208 20.13 -1.19 61.56
CA ALA A 208 18.83 -1.55 61.01
C ALA A 208 18.91 -2.79 60.09
N SER A 209 19.96 -2.87 59.25
CA SER A 209 20.16 -4.03 58.36
C SER A 209 20.51 -5.30 59.13
N THR A 210 21.33 -5.20 60.19
CA THR A 210 21.65 -6.31 61.08
C THR A 210 20.42 -6.81 61.82
N MET A 211 19.54 -5.92 62.31
CA MET A 211 18.28 -6.33 62.97
C MET A 211 17.38 -7.13 62.03
N ILE A 212 17.27 -6.71 60.76
CA ILE A 212 16.51 -7.44 59.73
C ILE A 212 17.17 -8.80 59.45
N GLY A 213 18.49 -8.81 59.24
CA GLY A 213 19.24 -10.04 58.99
C GLY A 213 19.14 -11.06 60.11
N VAL A 214 19.18 -10.63 61.38
CA VAL A 214 18.96 -11.48 62.56
C VAL A 214 17.57 -12.10 62.50
N GLY A 215 16.54 -11.29 62.21
CA GLY A 215 15.17 -11.79 62.07
C GLY A 215 15.02 -12.83 60.96
N TYR A 216 15.66 -12.61 59.81
CA TYR A 216 15.64 -13.58 58.71
C TYR A 216 16.40 -14.87 59.04
N TYR A 217 17.57 -14.78 59.67
CA TYR A 217 18.30 -15.94 60.11
C TYR A 217 17.54 -16.74 61.16
N ASP A 218 16.93 -16.09 62.16
CA ASP A 218 16.13 -16.76 63.18
C ASP A 218 14.95 -17.52 62.58
N ALA A 219 14.30 -16.94 61.56
CA ALA A 219 13.24 -17.60 60.81
C ALA A 219 13.76 -18.84 60.05
N PHE A 220 14.92 -18.73 59.41
CA PHE A 220 15.58 -19.86 58.77
C PHE A 220 15.96 -20.96 59.78
N ASP A 221 16.56 -20.60 60.91
CA ASP A 221 17.05 -21.55 61.93
C ASP A 221 15.88 -22.36 62.53
N ALA A 222 14.74 -21.71 62.73
CA ALA A 222 13.49 -22.34 63.12
C ALA A 222 12.91 -23.24 62.01
N PHE A 223 12.94 -22.79 60.75
CA PHE A 223 12.49 -23.59 59.60
C PHE A 223 13.34 -24.85 59.41
N PHE A 224 14.67 -24.74 59.51
CA PHE A 224 15.61 -25.84 59.41
C PHE A 224 15.28 -26.94 60.44
N ALA A 225 15.00 -26.52 61.68
CA ALA A 225 14.57 -27.41 62.75
C ALA A 225 13.20 -28.04 62.46
N ALA A 226 12.20 -27.25 62.06
CA ALA A 226 10.85 -27.74 61.78
C ALA A 226 10.80 -28.75 60.62
N SER A 227 11.63 -28.53 59.60
CA SER A 227 11.71 -29.36 58.40
C SER A 227 12.63 -30.58 58.56
N ASN A 228 13.20 -30.81 59.75
CA ASN A 228 14.17 -31.89 60.01
C ASN A 228 15.34 -31.91 59.01
N MET A 229 15.84 -30.74 58.62
CA MET A 229 16.91 -30.64 57.62
C MET A 229 18.25 -31.20 58.14
N SER A 230 18.44 -31.27 59.47
CA SER A 230 19.59 -31.94 60.08
C SER A 230 19.59 -33.46 59.88
N GLY A 231 18.43 -34.08 59.62
CA GLY A 231 18.22 -35.53 59.69
C GLY A 231 18.36 -36.11 61.11
N MET A 232 18.54 -35.26 62.12
CA MET A 232 18.82 -35.65 63.51
C MET A 232 17.67 -35.36 64.47
N ASN A 233 16.53 -34.84 63.99
CA ASN A 233 15.38 -34.65 64.87
C ASN A 233 14.93 -36.00 65.43
N ASN A 234 14.64 -36.01 66.73
CA ASN A 234 14.14 -37.18 67.45
C ASN A 234 15.02 -38.44 67.35
N MET A 235 16.33 -38.31 67.06
CA MET A 235 17.28 -39.43 66.99
C MET A 235 17.40 -40.18 68.33
N GLN A 236 17.19 -39.50 69.46
CA GLN A 236 17.16 -40.06 70.81
C GLN A 236 15.75 -40.47 71.26
N GLY A 237 14.72 -40.29 70.42
CA GLY A 237 13.34 -40.61 70.72
C GLY A 237 12.67 -39.67 71.74
N MET A 238 13.24 -38.48 71.99
CA MET A 238 12.78 -37.53 73.01
C MET A 238 12.08 -36.29 72.44
N GLY A 239 11.78 -36.28 71.14
CA GLY A 239 11.09 -35.18 70.46
C GLY A 239 11.98 -33.96 70.24
N GLU A 240 13.31 -34.11 70.26
CA GLU A 240 14.24 -33.01 70.00
C GLU A 240 14.14 -32.50 68.57
N THR A 241 14.28 -31.18 68.41
CA THR A 241 14.39 -30.49 67.13
C THR A 241 15.74 -29.78 67.11
N ILE A 242 16.52 -29.97 66.04
CA ILE A 242 17.88 -29.46 65.93
C ILE A 242 17.89 -28.32 64.92
N THR A 243 18.24 -27.14 65.40
CA THR A 243 18.46 -25.92 64.60
C THR A 243 19.74 -26.03 63.77
N TYR A 244 19.87 -25.18 62.74
CA TYR A 244 21.10 -25.10 61.94
C TYR A 244 22.28 -24.69 62.82
N THR A 245 22.08 -23.70 63.70
CA THR A 245 23.08 -23.27 64.69
C THR A 245 23.59 -24.46 65.53
N GLN A 246 22.68 -25.25 66.10
CA GLN A 246 23.05 -26.43 66.91
C GLN A 246 23.71 -27.54 66.08
N ALA A 247 23.31 -27.73 64.82
CA ALA A 247 23.90 -28.71 63.93
C ALA A 247 25.39 -28.38 63.67
N ILE A 248 25.70 -27.13 63.32
CA ILE A 248 27.09 -26.68 63.09
C ILE A 248 27.91 -26.74 64.38
N GLN A 249 27.34 -26.28 65.50
CA GLN A 249 27.99 -26.38 66.81
C GLN A 249 28.34 -27.82 67.19
N GLY A 250 27.43 -28.77 66.93
CA GLY A 250 27.66 -30.20 67.14
C GLY A 250 28.77 -30.77 66.26
N GLN A 251 28.85 -30.34 64.99
CA GLN A 251 29.95 -30.70 64.09
C GLN A 251 31.30 -30.14 64.56
N GLN A 252 31.35 -28.88 65.00
CA GLN A 252 32.55 -28.27 65.56
C GLN A 252 33.02 -29.01 66.82
N GLN A 253 32.10 -29.38 67.71
CA GLN A 253 32.42 -30.20 68.89
C GLN A 253 32.94 -31.59 68.52
N ALA A 254 32.35 -32.24 67.51
CA ALA A 254 32.84 -33.53 67.00
C ALA A 254 34.24 -33.42 66.36
N ALA A 255 34.56 -32.27 65.76
CA ALA A 255 35.88 -31.94 65.23
C ALA A 255 36.91 -31.54 66.32
N GLY A 256 36.50 -31.51 67.59
CA GLY A 256 37.37 -31.25 68.74
C GLY A 256 37.38 -29.81 69.25
N GLU A 257 36.51 -28.93 68.73
CA GLU A 257 36.35 -27.58 69.26
C GLU A 257 35.64 -27.64 70.62
N THR A 258 36.24 -27.04 71.64
CA THR A 258 35.71 -27.06 73.03
C THR A 258 35.61 -25.66 73.64
N ASP A 259 36.12 -24.64 72.95
CA ASP A 259 36.02 -23.26 73.34
C ASP A 259 34.70 -22.66 72.83
N LEU A 260 33.75 -22.43 73.74
CA LEU A 260 32.45 -21.83 73.44
C LEU A 260 32.57 -20.46 72.74
N SER A 261 33.68 -19.74 72.91
CA SER A 261 33.90 -18.45 72.23
C SER A 261 34.35 -18.58 70.78
N GLN A 262 34.76 -19.77 70.34
CA GLN A 262 35.15 -20.09 68.97
C GLN A 262 34.09 -20.93 68.24
N MET A 263 33.05 -21.35 68.94
CA MET A 263 31.90 -22.02 68.33
C MET A 263 31.02 -21.02 67.58
N PHE A 264 30.40 -21.48 66.50
CA PHE A 264 29.48 -20.68 65.69
C PHE A 264 28.35 -20.12 66.56
N ALA A 265 28.21 -18.79 66.58
CA ALA A 265 27.30 -18.10 67.50
C ALA A 265 25.87 -17.92 66.96
N GLY A 266 25.52 -18.55 65.83
CA GLY A 266 24.20 -18.44 65.22
C GLY A 266 23.89 -17.01 64.79
N ASN A 267 22.69 -16.52 65.15
CA ASN A 267 22.24 -15.18 64.78
C ASN A 267 23.15 -14.04 65.26
N ALA A 268 23.94 -14.24 66.32
CA ALA A 268 24.89 -13.24 66.80
C ALA A 268 26.07 -13.02 65.84
N THR A 269 26.25 -13.88 64.84
CA THR A 269 27.25 -13.73 63.77
C THR A 269 26.77 -12.86 62.61
N ILE A 270 25.49 -12.49 62.59
CA ILE A 270 24.92 -11.65 61.54
C ILE A 270 25.53 -10.24 61.63
N THR A 271 26.01 -9.73 60.48
CA THR A 271 26.73 -8.45 60.40
C THR A 271 25.93 -7.37 59.66
N ASN A 272 26.55 -6.22 59.43
CA ASN A 272 25.97 -5.11 58.69
C ASN A 272 25.75 -5.50 57.21
N MET A 273 24.50 -5.41 56.73
CA MET A 273 24.11 -5.67 55.35
C MET A 273 23.58 -4.42 54.61
N SER A 274 23.82 -3.22 55.13
CA SER A 274 23.36 -1.97 54.51
C SER A 274 23.83 -1.81 53.06
N TYR A 275 25.03 -2.27 52.73
CA TYR A 275 25.49 -2.28 51.33
C TYR A 275 24.61 -3.18 50.45
N ALA A 276 24.24 -4.39 50.92
CA ALA A 276 23.30 -5.25 50.21
C ALA A 276 21.97 -4.55 49.93
N PHE A 277 21.50 -3.73 50.88
CA PHE A 277 20.17 -3.12 50.83
C PHE A 277 20.15 -1.84 50.01
N ASP A 278 21.20 -1.03 50.05
CA ASP A 278 21.19 0.35 49.51
C ASP A 278 22.11 0.56 48.29
N SER A 279 23.09 -0.33 48.05
CA SER A 279 24.19 0.03 47.14
C SER A 279 24.83 -1.15 46.39
N ALA A 280 24.29 -2.36 46.53
CA ALA A 280 24.84 -3.51 45.84
C ALA A 280 24.81 -3.30 44.33
N MET A 281 25.93 -3.60 43.67
CA MET A 281 26.09 -3.47 42.23
C MET A 281 26.66 -4.75 41.65
N MET A 282 26.19 -5.12 40.48
CA MET A 282 26.84 -6.14 39.66
C MET A 282 28.24 -5.65 39.25
N PRO A 283 29.19 -6.56 38.97
CA PRO A 283 30.50 -6.17 38.44
C PRO A 283 30.42 -5.34 37.15
N THR A 284 29.33 -5.48 36.41
CA THR A 284 29.00 -4.75 35.18
C THR A 284 28.36 -3.36 35.42
N GLY A 285 28.04 -3.02 36.67
CA GLY A 285 27.58 -1.69 37.11
C GLY A 285 26.08 -1.55 37.35
N GLU A 286 25.27 -2.57 37.09
CA GLU A 286 23.83 -2.57 37.36
C GLU A 286 23.54 -2.56 38.86
N ASP A 287 22.60 -1.73 39.28
CA ASP A 287 22.09 -1.70 40.66
C ASP A 287 21.30 -2.97 40.97
N VAL A 288 21.79 -3.72 41.95
CA VAL A 288 21.17 -4.93 42.50
C VAL A 288 20.94 -4.81 44.00
N SER A 289 20.78 -3.59 44.50
CA SER A 289 20.36 -3.29 45.88
C SER A 289 19.01 -3.96 46.19
N LEU A 290 18.89 -4.54 47.38
CA LEU A 290 17.72 -5.36 47.75
C LEU A 290 16.49 -4.52 48.08
N THR A 291 16.63 -3.21 48.26
CA THR A 291 15.49 -2.27 48.30
C THR A 291 14.97 -1.93 46.90
N GLY A 292 15.67 -2.38 45.84
CA GLY A 292 15.22 -2.33 44.45
C GLY A 292 14.69 -3.67 43.95
N MET A 293 13.67 -3.62 43.09
CA MET A 293 13.03 -4.80 42.51
C MET A 293 14.01 -5.71 41.75
N VAL A 294 14.90 -5.12 40.95
CA VAL A 294 15.90 -5.89 40.17
C VAL A 294 16.84 -6.63 41.10
N GLY A 295 17.33 -6.00 42.18
CA GLY A 295 18.20 -6.64 43.16
C GLY A 295 17.57 -7.83 43.85
N VAL A 296 16.30 -7.73 44.24
CA VAL A 296 15.55 -8.87 44.80
C VAL A 296 15.47 -10.02 43.80
N MET A 297 15.11 -9.75 42.54
CA MET A 297 14.95 -10.81 41.52
C MET A 297 16.28 -11.47 41.19
N VAL A 298 17.36 -10.69 41.05
CA VAL A 298 18.71 -11.22 40.81
C VAL A 298 19.17 -12.08 42.00
N LEU A 299 18.97 -11.61 43.25
CA LEU A 299 19.29 -12.41 44.44
C LEU A 299 18.48 -13.71 44.48
N ALA A 300 17.16 -13.64 44.30
CA ALA A 300 16.27 -14.79 44.38
C ALA A 300 16.60 -15.83 43.30
N GLY A 301 16.81 -15.38 42.04
CA GLY A 301 17.26 -16.24 40.95
C GLY A 301 18.60 -16.88 41.25
N HIS A 302 19.56 -16.12 41.80
CA HIS A 302 20.87 -16.64 42.18
C HIS A 302 20.80 -17.64 43.34
N CYS A 303 19.94 -17.42 44.34
CA CYS A 303 19.69 -18.36 45.44
C CYS A 303 19.05 -19.67 44.95
N ASN A 304 18.15 -19.58 43.96
CA ASN A 304 17.51 -20.75 43.36
C ASN A 304 18.47 -21.56 42.47
N ALA A 305 19.24 -20.89 41.61
CA ALA A 305 20.22 -21.53 40.73
C ALA A 305 21.42 -22.10 41.49
N PHE A 306 21.84 -21.42 42.56
CA PHE A 306 22.97 -21.83 43.41
C PHE A 306 22.52 -21.84 44.87
N PRO A 307 22.09 -23.01 45.39
CA PRO A 307 21.76 -23.17 46.80
C PRO A 307 22.89 -22.71 47.71
N THR A 308 22.55 -22.30 48.93
CA THR A 308 23.56 -21.94 49.93
C THR A 308 24.45 -23.15 50.23
N ALA A 309 25.76 -22.95 50.02
CA ALA A 309 26.78 -23.98 50.14
C ALA A 309 27.09 -24.27 51.61
N THR A 310 27.44 -25.53 51.88
CA THR A 310 28.00 -25.95 53.16
C THR A 310 29.44 -25.47 53.33
N TYR A 311 29.93 -25.51 54.57
CA TYR A 311 31.32 -25.15 54.88
C TYR A 311 32.32 -25.93 54.01
N ASP A 312 32.14 -27.24 53.87
CA ASP A 312 33.05 -28.09 53.10
C ASP A 312 33.04 -27.74 51.60
N GLU A 313 31.88 -27.41 51.04
CA GLU A 313 31.76 -26.99 49.63
C GLU A 313 32.46 -25.64 49.39
N VAL A 314 32.28 -24.66 50.28
CA VAL A 314 32.98 -23.38 50.21
C VAL A 314 34.50 -23.57 50.29
N MET A 315 34.96 -24.41 51.22
CA MET A 315 36.39 -24.67 51.40
C MET A 315 36.99 -25.45 50.24
N ALA A 316 36.24 -26.38 49.64
CA ALA A 316 36.68 -27.11 48.46
C ALA A 316 36.88 -26.18 47.25
N ASP A 317 36.06 -25.12 47.14
CA ASP A 317 36.14 -24.16 46.03
C ASP A 317 37.11 -22.99 46.26
N ALA A 318 37.68 -22.86 47.47
CA ALA A 318 38.64 -21.81 47.79
C ALA A 318 39.85 -21.81 46.83
N ALA A 319 40.28 -22.98 46.36
CA ALA A 319 41.38 -23.11 45.39
C ALA A 319 41.03 -22.57 43.99
N ASN A 320 39.74 -22.45 43.67
CA ASN A 320 39.24 -21.87 42.42
C ASN A 320 38.89 -20.38 42.56
N GLY A 321 39.23 -19.75 43.69
CA GLY A 321 38.87 -18.36 43.96
C GLY A 321 37.36 -18.16 44.17
N PHE A 322 36.66 -19.19 44.66
CA PHE A 322 35.21 -19.17 44.91
C PHE A 322 34.34 -19.00 43.66
N ALA A 323 34.86 -19.39 42.49
CA ALA A 323 34.19 -19.23 41.21
C ALA A 323 32.98 -20.17 41.00
N ASN A 324 32.81 -21.22 41.81
CA ASN A 324 31.78 -22.25 41.61
C ASN A 324 30.77 -22.35 42.77
N VAL A 325 30.94 -21.58 43.85
CA VAL A 325 30.02 -21.58 45.01
C VAL A 325 29.23 -20.28 45.09
N GLY A 326 27.90 -20.39 44.94
CA GLY A 326 27.01 -19.23 44.91
C GLY A 326 27.03 -18.38 46.19
N THR A 327 27.24 -19.00 47.35
CA THR A 327 27.31 -18.29 48.63
C THR A 327 28.40 -17.21 48.65
N MET A 328 29.60 -17.52 48.17
CA MET A 328 30.70 -16.55 48.18
C MET A 328 30.58 -15.52 47.05
N GLN A 329 30.02 -15.92 45.90
CA GLN A 329 29.68 -14.99 44.82
C GLN A 329 28.67 -13.95 45.31
N ARG A 330 27.58 -14.38 45.95
CA ARG A 330 26.59 -13.48 46.55
C ARG A 330 27.21 -12.62 47.65
N ALA A 331 28.02 -13.21 48.53
CA ALA A 331 28.68 -12.44 49.60
C ALA A 331 29.56 -11.32 49.04
N SER A 332 30.21 -11.55 47.88
CA SER A 332 30.97 -10.53 47.18
C SER A 332 30.08 -9.46 46.53
N ILE A 333 29.00 -9.86 45.83
CA ILE A 333 28.12 -8.92 45.09
C ILE A 333 27.33 -8.03 46.05
N TRP A 334 26.75 -8.60 47.10
CA TRP A 334 25.96 -7.90 48.10
C TRP A 334 26.76 -7.53 49.34
N GLY A 335 28.08 -7.69 49.32
CA GLY A 335 29.01 -7.17 50.32
C GLY A 335 28.77 -7.64 51.76
N PHE A 336 28.37 -8.90 51.94
CA PHE A 336 28.07 -9.48 53.26
C PHE A 336 29.09 -10.52 53.72
N THR A 337 30.27 -10.59 53.09
CA THR A 337 31.38 -11.44 53.59
C THR A 337 31.78 -11.04 55.01
N VAL A 338 31.77 -12.01 55.93
CA VAL A 338 32.21 -11.80 57.32
C VAL A 338 33.69 -12.13 57.41
N MET A 339 34.47 -11.28 58.06
CA MET A 339 35.92 -11.44 58.21
C MET A 339 36.27 -11.88 59.63
N ALA A 340 36.88 -13.06 59.78
CA ALA A 340 37.46 -13.53 61.04
C ALA A 340 38.76 -12.78 61.38
N SER A 341 39.47 -12.29 60.36
CA SER A 341 40.64 -11.40 60.47
C SER A 341 40.82 -10.59 59.18
N GLU A 342 41.78 -9.66 59.12
CA GLU A 342 42.02 -8.82 57.93
C GLU A 342 42.17 -9.60 56.61
N SER A 343 42.60 -10.87 56.65
CA SER A 343 42.85 -11.67 55.46
C SER A 343 42.14 -13.03 55.45
N MET A 344 41.26 -13.33 56.42
CA MET A 344 40.56 -14.61 56.49
C MET A 344 39.06 -14.41 56.72
N PRO A 345 38.19 -14.93 55.84
CA PRO A 345 36.76 -14.90 56.04
C PRO A 345 36.34 -15.84 57.18
N ASP A 346 35.33 -15.45 57.93
CA ASP A 346 34.54 -16.37 58.75
C ASP A 346 33.50 -17.03 57.83
N VAL A 347 33.80 -18.25 57.40
CA VAL A 347 32.96 -18.98 56.44
C VAL A 347 31.60 -19.32 57.03
N ASN A 348 31.52 -19.72 58.30
CA ASN A 348 30.23 -20.07 58.93
C ASN A 348 29.35 -18.83 59.12
N ALA A 349 29.93 -17.70 59.54
CA ALA A 349 29.18 -16.43 59.63
C ALA A 349 28.77 -15.89 58.25
N THR A 350 29.59 -16.08 57.22
CA THR A 350 29.24 -15.71 55.84
C THR A 350 28.09 -16.58 55.30
N ILE A 351 28.12 -17.89 55.56
CA ILE A 351 27.01 -18.80 55.24
C ILE A 351 25.73 -18.41 56.01
N ALA A 352 25.86 -17.95 57.26
CA ALA A 352 24.72 -17.46 58.05
C ALA A 352 24.08 -16.21 57.43
N ASN A 353 24.89 -15.23 57.01
CA ASN A 353 24.42 -14.06 56.26
C ASN A 353 23.74 -14.47 54.93
N ASP A 354 24.30 -15.45 54.22
CA ASP A 354 23.74 -15.96 52.97
C ASP A 354 22.37 -16.63 53.19
N TRP A 355 22.24 -17.47 54.21
CA TRP A 355 20.95 -18.03 54.61
C TRP A 355 19.94 -16.95 54.98
N ALA A 356 20.36 -15.92 55.72
CA ALA A 356 19.48 -14.81 56.08
C ALA A 356 18.91 -14.12 54.83
N LEU A 357 19.73 -13.85 53.81
CA LEU A 357 19.27 -13.19 52.58
C LEU A 357 18.50 -14.13 51.65
N CYS A 358 18.99 -15.35 51.41
CA CYS A 358 18.30 -16.30 50.53
C CYS A 358 16.97 -16.77 51.12
N PHE A 359 16.90 -17.08 52.42
CA PHE A 359 15.65 -17.46 53.07
C PHE A 359 14.75 -16.26 53.32
N GLY A 360 15.31 -15.14 53.79
CA GLY A 360 14.56 -13.93 54.09
C GLY A 360 14.01 -13.25 52.84
N VAL A 361 14.90 -12.74 51.98
CA VAL A 361 14.51 -11.97 50.79
C VAL A 361 14.07 -12.92 49.67
N GLY A 362 14.91 -13.89 49.29
CA GLY A 362 14.58 -14.85 48.23
C GLY A 362 13.35 -15.71 48.56
N GLY A 363 13.21 -16.14 49.81
CA GLY A 363 12.04 -16.89 50.27
C GLY A 363 10.77 -16.05 50.34
N THR A 364 10.85 -14.76 50.70
CA THR A 364 9.69 -13.84 50.65
C THR A 364 9.24 -13.63 49.20
N PHE A 365 10.18 -13.38 48.29
CA PHE A 365 9.92 -13.27 46.86
C PHE A 365 9.17 -14.49 46.32
N ALA A 366 9.71 -15.69 46.52
CA ALA A 366 9.14 -16.92 45.95
C ALA A 366 7.85 -17.34 46.65
N ASN A 367 7.88 -17.47 47.98
CA ASN A 367 6.81 -18.15 48.73
C ASN A 367 5.70 -17.22 49.22
N THR A 368 5.99 -15.94 49.41
CA THR A 368 4.99 -14.97 49.91
C THR A 368 4.35 -14.19 48.78
N HIS A 369 5.14 -13.80 47.77
CA HIS A 369 4.67 -12.99 46.65
C HIS A 369 4.56 -13.76 45.33
N GLY A 370 4.90 -15.05 45.29
CA GLY A 370 4.68 -15.93 44.14
C GLY A 370 5.66 -15.72 42.99
N GLY A 371 6.85 -15.20 43.27
CA GLY A 371 7.88 -14.98 42.25
C GLY A 371 8.39 -16.29 41.66
N GLY A 372 8.38 -16.39 40.33
CA GLY A 372 8.82 -17.60 39.61
C GLY A 372 7.81 -18.77 39.65
N ASP A 373 6.59 -18.55 40.11
CA ASP A 373 5.51 -19.54 40.03
C ASP A 373 4.88 -19.52 38.63
N ASP A 374 5.41 -20.31 37.69
CA ASP A 374 4.92 -20.36 36.30
C ASP A 374 3.53 -21.00 36.17
N GLY A 375 2.98 -21.60 37.25
CA GLY A 375 1.67 -22.25 37.26
C GLY A 375 0.54 -21.35 37.76
N TRP A 376 0.82 -20.12 38.16
CA TRP A 376 -0.07 -19.25 38.92
C TRP A 376 -1.44 -19.02 38.27
N PHE A 377 -1.49 -18.98 36.93
CA PHE A 377 -2.69 -18.73 36.14
C PHE A 377 -3.56 -19.98 35.92
N THR A 378 -3.07 -21.16 36.30
CA THR A 378 -3.82 -22.43 36.24
C THR A 378 -4.21 -22.96 37.61
N ASP A 379 -3.76 -22.32 38.70
CA ASP A 379 -4.03 -22.78 40.06
C ASP A 379 -5.52 -22.66 40.43
N GLN A 380 -6.15 -23.82 40.64
CA GLN A 380 -7.53 -23.92 41.12
C GLN A 380 -7.62 -24.15 42.63
N THR A 381 -6.49 -24.35 43.31
CA THR A 381 -6.45 -24.60 44.75
C THR A 381 -6.56 -23.31 45.58
N GLY A 382 -6.28 -22.16 44.96
CA GLY A 382 -6.27 -20.85 45.62
C GLY A 382 -5.05 -20.66 46.53
N THR A 383 -3.97 -21.41 46.28
CA THR A 383 -2.74 -21.34 47.07
C THR A 383 -1.67 -20.49 46.40
N ALA A 384 -1.72 -20.33 45.08
CA ALA A 384 -0.87 -19.42 44.33
C ALA A 384 -1.27 -17.96 44.52
N VAL A 385 -0.30 -17.06 44.38
CA VAL A 385 -0.57 -15.62 44.25
C VAL A 385 -1.21 -15.39 42.88
N ASN A 386 -2.48 -14.97 42.89
CA ASN A 386 -3.31 -14.88 41.69
C ASN A 386 -3.08 -13.59 40.88
N ALA A 387 -3.71 -13.48 39.70
CA ALA A 387 -3.57 -12.33 38.80
C ALA A 387 -3.91 -11.00 39.48
N SER A 388 -5.01 -10.96 40.23
CA SER A 388 -5.44 -9.76 40.97
C SER A 388 -4.35 -9.23 41.89
N THR A 389 -3.77 -10.10 42.73
CA THR A 389 -2.70 -9.73 43.65
C THR A 389 -1.44 -9.33 42.89
N ARG A 390 -1.12 -10.02 41.78
CA ARG A 390 0.05 -9.69 40.95
C ARG A 390 -0.06 -8.30 40.34
N MET A 391 -1.22 -7.95 39.80
CA MET A 391 -1.49 -6.63 39.24
C MET A 391 -1.49 -5.55 40.33
N MET A 392 -2.03 -5.84 41.52
CA MET A 392 -1.99 -4.89 42.64
C MET A 392 -0.56 -4.61 43.10
N ASN A 393 0.27 -5.64 43.24
CA ASN A 393 1.67 -5.51 43.64
C ASN A 393 2.50 -4.70 42.63
N TYR A 394 2.22 -4.88 41.33
CA TYR A 394 3.01 -4.25 40.28
C TYR A 394 2.48 -2.85 39.89
N LEU A 395 1.19 -2.75 39.60
CA LEU A 395 0.53 -1.55 39.07
C LEU A 395 -0.13 -0.69 40.16
N GLY A 396 -0.35 -1.23 41.36
CA GLY A 396 -1.09 -0.55 42.43
C GLY A 396 -2.59 -0.45 42.17
N VAL A 397 -3.14 -1.32 41.32
CA VAL A 397 -4.55 -1.31 40.92
C VAL A 397 -5.25 -2.57 41.41
N ASP A 398 -6.38 -2.39 42.09
CA ASP A 398 -7.24 -3.48 42.55
C ASP A 398 -8.20 -3.90 41.42
N ILE A 399 -8.14 -5.16 41.02
CA ILE A 399 -8.93 -5.75 39.93
C ILE A 399 -9.40 -7.13 40.40
N ASP A 400 -10.67 -7.47 40.14
CA ASP A 400 -11.18 -8.82 40.41
C ASP A 400 -10.38 -9.88 39.62
N ASN A 401 -10.13 -11.04 40.24
CA ASN A 401 -9.28 -12.05 39.61
C ASN A 401 -9.87 -12.60 38.31
N ALA A 402 -11.19 -12.75 38.19
CA ALA A 402 -11.80 -13.22 36.93
C ALA A 402 -11.67 -12.15 35.82
N VAL A 403 -11.81 -10.88 36.18
CA VAL A 403 -11.57 -9.75 35.27
C VAL A 403 -10.11 -9.71 34.82
N ALA A 404 -9.16 -9.83 35.75
CA ALA A 404 -7.73 -9.85 35.44
C ALA A 404 -7.33 -11.05 34.57
N MET A 405 -7.90 -12.24 34.82
CA MET A 405 -7.69 -13.42 33.99
C MET A 405 -8.25 -13.23 32.57
N ASN A 406 -9.43 -12.62 32.43
CA ASN A 406 -9.98 -12.29 31.11
C ASN A 406 -9.14 -11.24 30.37
N LEU A 407 -8.65 -10.22 31.07
CA LEU A 407 -7.75 -9.21 30.52
C LEU A 407 -6.44 -9.82 30.03
N LEU A 408 -5.87 -10.79 30.75
CA LEU A 408 -4.59 -11.39 30.39
C LEU A 408 -4.73 -12.46 29.30
N PHE A 409 -5.77 -13.31 29.34
CA PHE A 409 -5.85 -14.52 28.51
C PHE A 409 -7.11 -14.61 27.64
N GLY A 410 -7.91 -13.55 27.54
CA GLY A 410 -9.11 -13.50 26.72
C GLY A 410 -8.85 -13.89 25.26
N GLY A 411 -9.66 -14.79 24.71
CA GLY A 411 -9.51 -15.22 23.31
C GLY A 411 -8.17 -15.90 22.99
N GLN A 412 -7.51 -16.53 23.96
CA GLN A 412 -6.31 -17.35 23.70
C GLN A 412 -6.61 -18.43 22.65
N GLY A 413 -5.81 -18.48 21.58
CA GLY A 413 -5.96 -19.42 20.48
C GLY A 413 -6.96 -18.99 19.40
N GLU A 414 -7.69 -17.89 19.59
CA GLU A 414 -8.60 -17.36 18.57
C GLU A 414 -7.84 -16.62 17.46
N ALA A 415 -8.44 -16.48 16.28
CA ALA A 415 -7.81 -15.74 15.17
C ALA A 415 -7.51 -14.28 15.53
N VAL A 416 -8.33 -13.68 16.39
CA VAL A 416 -8.15 -12.33 16.93
C VAL A 416 -8.08 -12.43 18.47
N PRO A 417 -6.89 -12.68 19.05
CA PRO A 417 -6.73 -12.74 20.50
C PRO A 417 -7.04 -11.39 21.13
N THR A 418 -7.61 -11.38 22.33
CA THR A 418 -8.02 -10.15 23.04
C THR A 418 -7.25 -9.93 24.34
N GLY A 419 -6.74 -10.97 24.98
CA GLY A 419 -5.96 -10.87 26.21
C GLY A 419 -4.56 -10.32 25.97
N LEU A 420 -4.00 -9.60 26.95
CA LEU A 420 -2.64 -9.01 26.83
C LEU A 420 -1.55 -10.07 26.60
N LEU A 421 -1.72 -11.26 27.15
CA LEU A 421 -0.81 -12.40 26.96
C LEU A 421 -1.34 -13.39 25.92
N ALA A 422 -2.47 -13.07 25.28
CA ALA A 422 -3.11 -13.98 24.36
C ALA A 422 -2.48 -13.92 22.97
N THR A 423 -2.34 -15.07 22.33
CA THR A 423 -1.89 -15.21 20.93
C THR A 423 -2.92 -15.99 20.13
N ASN A 424 -2.86 -15.86 18.80
CA ASN A 424 -3.59 -16.79 17.94
C ASN A 424 -3.04 -18.22 18.09
N ALA A 425 -3.86 -19.20 17.70
CA ALA A 425 -3.42 -20.58 17.67
C ALA A 425 -2.28 -20.74 16.66
N VAL A 426 -1.14 -21.21 17.16
CA VAL A 426 0.01 -21.55 16.34
C VAL A 426 0.40 -22.99 16.58
N GLY A 427 0.66 -23.72 15.50
CA GLY A 427 1.27 -25.05 15.57
C GLY A 427 2.76 -24.92 15.85
N ASP A 428 3.60 -25.41 14.95
CA ASP A 428 5.06 -25.24 14.99
C ASP A 428 5.52 -23.86 14.43
N GLU A 429 4.59 -22.90 14.31
CA GLU A 429 4.81 -21.57 13.73
C GLU A 429 4.84 -20.46 14.80
N SER A 430 5.32 -19.28 14.42
CA SER A 430 5.29 -18.10 15.30
C SER A 430 3.93 -17.41 15.27
N ALA A 431 3.49 -16.86 16.41
CA ALA A 431 2.25 -16.09 16.49
C ALA A 431 2.24 -14.90 15.52
N THR A 432 1.12 -14.72 14.84
CA THR A 432 0.89 -13.63 13.87
C THR A 432 -0.12 -12.61 14.37
N ALA A 433 -0.76 -12.87 15.51
CA ALA A 433 -1.62 -11.92 16.22
C ALA A 433 -1.38 -11.99 17.73
N PHE A 434 -1.29 -10.82 18.36
CA PHE A 434 -1.06 -10.67 19.80
C PHE A 434 -2.16 -9.80 20.40
N GLY A 435 -2.81 -10.29 21.46
CA GLY A 435 -3.94 -9.57 22.06
C GLY A 435 -3.53 -8.28 22.78
N VAL A 436 -2.25 -8.09 23.12
CA VAL A 436 -1.72 -6.79 23.55
C VAL A 436 -1.89 -5.70 22.48
N ALA A 437 -1.72 -6.05 21.21
CA ALA A 437 -1.95 -5.12 20.09
C ALA A 437 -3.45 -4.88 19.88
N THR A 438 -4.28 -5.93 20.00
CA THR A 438 -5.74 -5.81 19.95
C THR A 438 -6.25 -4.87 21.05
N PHE A 439 -5.79 -5.04 22.29
CA PHE A 439 -6.19 -4.21 23.43
C PHE A 439 -5.91 -2.73 23.18
N ILE A 440 -4.70 -2.38 22.74
CA ILE A 440 -4.32 -0.98 22.53
C ILE A 440 -5.00 -0.36 21.31
N GLY A 441 -5.45 -1.18 20.37
CA GLY A 441 -6.22 -0.75 19.19
C GLY A 441 -7.69 -0.48 19.49
N MET A 442 -8.23 -0.94 20.61
CA MET A 442 -9.60 -0.64 21.02
C MET A 442 -9.71 0.81 21.52
N ASP A 443 -10.79 1.49 21.18
CA ASP A 443 -11.15 2.72 21.88
C ASP A 443 -11.46 2.42 23.36
N ALA A 444 -11.29 3.44 24.21
CA ALA A 444 -11.43 3.27 25.66
C ALA A 444 -12.80 2.72 26.10
N ALA A 445 -13.89 3.10 25.41
CA ALA A 445 -15.22 2.62 25.78
C ALA A 445 -15.38 1.14 25.45
N THR A 446 -14.90 0.72 24.28
CA THR A 446 -14.89 -0.68 23.85
C THR A 446 -14.01 -1.54 24.76
N ALA A 447 -12.81 -1.08 25.12
CA ALA A 447 -11.94 -1.81 26.03
C ALA A 447 -12.57 -1.97 27.43
N MET A 448 -13.04 -0.87 28.04
CA MET A 448 -13.69 -0.93 29.36
C MET A 448 -14.89 -1.88 29.37
N SER A 449 -15.72 -1.84 28.32
CA SER A 449 -16.86 -2.75 28.15
C SER A 449 -16.43 -4.21 28.01
N THR A 450 -15.42 -4.49 27.16
CA THR A 450 -14.97 -5.85 26.84
C THR A 450 -14.40 -6.57 28.06
N TYR A 451 -13.57 -5.87 28.85
CA TYR A 451 -12.88 -6.48 29.99
C TYR A 451 -13.60 -6.24 31.32
N GLY A 452 -14.58 -5.33 31.39
CA GLY A 452 -15.26 -4.98 32.64
C GLY A 452 -14.41 -4.09 33.55
N LEU A 453 -13.66 -3.16 32.96
CA LEU A 453 -12.77 -2.24 33.68
C LEU A 453 -13.47 -0.91 33.97
N ASP A 454 -13.14 -0.30 35.11
CA ASP A 454 -13.42 1.13 35.32
C ASP A 454 -12.36 2.01 34.64
N MET A 455 -12.60 3.32 34.63
CA MET A 455 -11.72 4.29 33.96
C MET A 455 -10.34 4.39 34.58
N ALA A 456 -10.21 4.21 35.91
CA ALA A 456 -8.92 4.25 36.59
C ALA A 456 -8.10 3.00 36.29
N GLN A 457 -8.75 1.83 36.32
CA GLN A 457 -8.16 0.55 35.94
C GLN A 457 -7.70 0.58 34.48
N TYR A 458 -8.57 0.99 33.55
CA TYR A 458 -8.20 1.13 32.14
C TYR A 458 -7.03 2.09 31.94
N GLY A 459 -7.06 3.28 32.58
CA GLY A 459 -5.99 4.26 32.43
C GLY A 459 -4.62 3.72 32.87
N ALA A 460 -4.57 2.97 33.97
CA ALA A 460 -3.35 2.33 34.44
C ALA A 460 -2.87 1.22 33.50
N ILE A 461 -3.77 0.35 33.04
CA ILE A 461 -3.44 -0.75 32.12
C ILE A 461 -2.99 -0.21 30.75
N ALA A 462 -3.69 0.80 30.21
CA ALA A 462 -3.33 1.43 28.94
C ALA A 462 -1.98 2.15 29.03
N THR A 463 -1.67 2.78 30.16
CA THR A 463 -0.34 3.39 30.39
C THR A 463 0.75 2.33 30.45
N TRP A 464 0.48 1.22 31.14
CA TRP A 464 1.41 0.10 31.28
C TRP A 464 1.71 -0.58 29.94
N VAL A 465 0.66 -0.98 29.21
CA VAL A 465 0.77 -1.61 27.87
C VAL A 465 1.37 -0.64 26.85
N GLY A 466 0.89 0.60 26.84
CA GLY A 466 1.39 1.66 25.98
C GLY A 466 2.87 1.94 26.21
N GLY A 467 3.33 1.90 27.47
CA GLY A 467 4.74 2.09 27.81
C GLY A 467 5.66 1.06 27.13
N TRP A 468 5.25 -0.21 27.10
CA TRP A 468 5.99 -1.25 26.37
C TRP A 468 5.95 -1.07 24.85
N LEU A 469 4.76 -0.90 24.27
CA LEU A 469 4.60 -0.79 22.81
C LEU A 469 5.26 0.47 22.23
N THR A 470 5.33 1.56 23.02
CA THR A 470 5.96 2.83 22.63
C THR A 470 7.40 2.98 23.15
N SER A 471 8.00 1.90 23.64
CA SER A 471 9.40 1.86 24.10
C SER A 471 9.75 2.86 25.21
N GLN A 472 8.77 3.25 26.03
CA GLN A 472 9.00 3.98 27.28
C GLN A 472 9.41 3.05 28.43
N SER A 473 9.03 1.77 28.34
CA SER A 473 9.46 0.70 29.23
C SER A 473 10.63 -0.07 28.61
N ALA A 474 11.57 -0.53 29.45
CA ALA A 474 12.72 -1.31 29.04
C ALA A 474 12.94 -2.51 29.99
N LEU A 475 13.33 -3.65 29.43
CA LEU A 475 13.62 -4.88 30.15
C LEU A 475 15.07 -4.83 30.68
N PRO A 476 15.30 -4.98 32.00
CA PRO A 476 16.66 -5.09 32.54
C PRO A 476 17.32 -6.41 32.13
N MET A 477 18.36 -6.34 31.30
CA MET A 477 19.00 -7.52 30.71
C MET A 477 19.81 -8.34 31.74
N VAL A 478 20.16 -7.75 32.88
CA VAL A 478 20.79 -8.46 34.01
C VAL A 478 19.95 -9.64 34.50
N LEU A 479 18.62 -9.58 34.33
CA LEU A 479 17.71 -10.67 34.69
C LEU A 479 17.81 -11.88 33.76
N LEU A 480 18.41 -11.68 32.58
CA LEU A 480 18.63 -12.69 31.55
C LEU A 480 20.12 -13.00 31.35
N GLY A 481 20.99 -12.53 32.26
CA GLY A 481 22.44 -12.73 32.19
C GLY A 481 23.18 -11.78 31.25
N GLY A 482 22.50 -10.77 30.70
CA GLY A 482 23.09 -9.67 29.93
C GLY A 482 23.41 -8.44 30.79
N SER A 483 23.69 -7.32 30.12
CA SER A 483 23.95 -6.02 30.77
C SER A 483 23.08 -4.91 30.19
N GLY A 484 22.78 -3.88 30.98
CA GLY A 484 21.94 -2.75 30.57
C GLY A 484 20.45 -3.09 30.45
N THR A 485 19.75 -2.42 29.53
CA THR A 485 18.31 -2.59 29.28
C THR A 485 18.01 -2.71 27.80
N ILE A 486 16.85 -3.29 27.45
CA ILE A 486 16.37 -3.32 26.07
C ILE A 486 14.89 -2.90 25.99
N THR A 487 14.58 -1.96 25.12
CA THR A 487 13.21 -1.55 24.78
C THR A 487 12.64 -2.42 23.65
N ALA A 488 11.33 -2.31 23.38
CA ALA A 488 10.70 -3.02 22.26
C ALA A 488 11.25 -2.59 20.89
N GLU A 489 11.54 -1.29 20.72
CA GLU A 489 12.16 -0.76 19.51
C GLU A 489 13.61 -1.21 19.35
N GLU A 490 14.41 -1.19 20.42
CA GLU A 490 15.77 -1.73 20.36
C GLU A 490 15.76 -3.23 20.05
N PHE A 491 14.80 -3.99 20.60
CA PHE A 491 14.64 -5.41 20.29
C PHE A 491 14.41 -5.65 18.80
N VAL A 492 13.50 -4.89 18.17
CA VAL A 492 13.28 -4.96 16.71
C VAL A 492 14.56 -4.64 15.94
N ASN A 493 15.24 -3.55 16.31
CA ASN A 493 16.44 -3.11 15.62
C ASN A 493 17.60 -4.12 15.75
N VAL A 494 17.78 -4.73 16.92
CA VAL A 494 18.79 -5.78 17.15
C VAL A 494 18.46 -7.03 16.34
N THR A 495 17.20 -7.48 16.37
CA THR A 495 16.79 -8.74 15.76
C THR A 495 16.66 -8.72 14.25
N LEU A 496 16.55 -7.53 13.63
CA LEU A 496 16.58 -7.40 12.18
C LEU A 496 17.90 -7.91 11.58
N GLY A 497 19.03 -7.53 12.19
CA GLY A 497 20.37 -7.82 11.68
C GLY A 497 21.17 -8.77 12.56
N GLY A 498 20.63 -9.26 13.66
CA GLY A 498 21.33 -10.06 14.67
C GLY A 498 20.46 -11.12 15.32
N GLU A 499 21.03 -11.84 16.27
CA GLU A 499 20.30 -12.87 17.02
C GLU A 499 19.31 -12.24 18.01
N ASP A 500 18.24 -12.98 18.32
CA ASP A 500 17.36 -12.69 19.45
C ASP A 500 18.21 -12.62 20.74
N PRO A 501 18.36 -11.44 21.37
CA PRO A 501 19.22 -11.28 22.53
C PRO A 501 18.65 -11.94 23.80
N ILE A 502 17.42 -12.47 23.75
CA ILE A 502 16.71 -13.11 24.86
C ILE A 502 16.71 -14.63 24.66
N ASN A 503 16.27 -15.11 23.49
CA ASN A 503 16.05 -16.54 23.25
C ASN A 503 17.14 -17.20 22.38
N GLY A 504 18.00 -16.40 21.75
CA GLY A 504 18.93 -16.87 20.73
C GLY A 504 18.25 -17.21 19.40
N GLY A 505 19.05 -17.49 18.37
CA GLY A 505 18.55 -17.72 17.02
C GLY A 505 18.11 -16.44 16.31
N TYR A 506 17.43 -16.55 15.18
CA TYR A 506 17.04 -15.41 14.33
C TYR A 506 15.55 -15.40 14.07
N LEU A 507 14.95 -14.22 13.97
CA LEU A 507 13.54 -14.08 13.58
C LEU A 507 13.35 -14.43 12.10
N THR A 508 12.16 -14.96 11.75
CA THR A 508 11.82 -15.36 10.38
C THR A 508 11.96 -14.19 9.39
N TYR A 509 11.35 -13.05 9.71
CA TYR A 509 11.42 -11.83 8.90
C TYR A 509 12.59 -10.93 9.36
N SER A 510 13.79 -11.47 9.31
CA SER A 510 15.05 -10.75 9.57
C SER A 510 16.02 -10.94 8.40
N LEU A 511 17.12 -10.19 8.36
CA LEU A 511 18.16 -10.36 7.35
C LEU A 511 18.79 -11.77 7.37
N ASN A 512 18.69 -12.49 8.50
CA ASN A 512 19.17 -13.86 8.60
C ASN A 512 18.10 -14.92 8.27
N LEU A 513 16.88 -14.53 7.93
CA LEU A 513 15.80 -15.39 7.43
C LEU A 513 15.53 -16.60 8.34
N GLY A 514 15.30 -16.39 9.64
CA GLY A 514 15.11 -17.49 10.59
C GLY A 514 16.36 -18.36 10.82
N GLY A 515 17.54 -17.89 10.42
CA GLY A 515 18.80 -18.63 10.46
C GLY A 515 19.11 -19.42 9.19
N ALA A 516 18.30 -19.27 8.13
CA ALA A 516 18.59 -19.88 6.84
C ALA A 516 19.77 -19.19 6.11
N TRP A 517 19.95 -17.88 6.30
CA TRP A 517 21.03 -17.13 5.65
C TRP A 517 22.41 -17.62 6.11
N GLY A 518 23.34 -17.74 5.16
CA GLY A 518 24.69 -18.24 5.40
C GLY A 518 24.75 -19.75 5.66
N THR A 519 23.66 -20.49 5.42
CA THR A 519 23.60 -21.95 5.59
C THR A 519 23.25 -22.66 4.28
N ALA A 520 23.29 -24.00 4.32
CA ALA A 520 22.89 -24.84 3.19
C ALA A 520 21.40 -24.70 2.82
N LEU A 521 20.57 -24.09 3.68
CA LEU A 521 19.17 -23.78 3.38
C LEU A 521 19.05 -22.60 2.39
N MET A 522 20.05 -21.72 2.30
CA MET A 522 20.14 -20.64 1.33
C MET A 522 21.47 -20.72 0.56
N PRO A 523 21.62 -21.63 -0.42
CA PRO A 523 22.90 -21.91 -1.09
C PRO A 523 23.50 -20.71 -1.83
N THR A 524 22.68 -19.74 -2.22
CA THR A 524 23.08 -18.50 -2.90
C THR A 524 23.72 -17.47 -1.96
N SER A 525 23.57 -17.65 -0.64
CA SER A 525 24.16 -16.77 0.37
C SER A 525 25.61 -17.16 0.71
N PRO A 526 26.44 -16.23 1.23
CA PRO A 526 27.79 -16.51 1.70
C PRO A 526 27.84 -17.54 2.85
N GLN A 527 28.24 -18.76 2.53
CA GLN A 527 28.20 -19.88 3.47
C GLN A 527 29.09 -19.66 4.71
N GLY A 528 28.56 -19.97 5.89
CA GLY A 528 29.22 -19.82 7.18
C GLY A 528 29.33 -18.38 7.69
N THR A 529 28.66 -17.42 7.03
CA THR A 529 28.75 -15.98 7.38
C THR A 529 27.35 -15.38 7.58
N PRO A 530 26.82 -15.40 8.82
CA PRO A 530 25.59 -14.69 9.15
C PRO A 530 25.69 -13.19 8.85
N VAL A 531 24.55 -12.56 8.60
CA VAL A 531 24.47 -11.09 8.55
C VAL A 531 24.61 -10.54 9.97
N SER A 532 25.31 -9.42 10.09
CA SER A 532 25.40 -8.65 11.32
C SER A 532 25.23 -7.17 11.00
N VAL A 533 24.20 -6.55 11.57
CA VAL A 533 23.96 -5.09 11.50
C VAL A 533 23.73 -4.59 12.91
N ASP A 534 24.38 -3.49 13.30
CA ASP A 534 24.16 -2.90 14.62
C ASP A 534 22.77 -2.24 14.70
N ALA A 535 22.24 -2.14 15.92
CA ALA A 535 20.88 -1.65 16.14
C ALA A 535 20.62 -0.23 15.60
N ALA A 536 21.60 0.68 15.66
CA ALA A 536 21.39 2.04 15.16
C ALA A 536 21.29 2.06 13.63
N THR A 537 22.15 1.29 12.95
CA THR A 537 22.10 1.12 11.50
C THR A 537 20.82 0.41 11.05
N ALA A 538 20.40 -0.65 11.76
CA ALA A 538 19.14 -1.35 11.48
C ALA A 538 17.91 -0.44 11.68
N GLY A 539 17.91 0.38 12.73
CA GLY A 539 16.86 1.39 12.94
C GLY A 539 16.79 2.41 11.79
N ASN A 540 17.93 2.89 11.29
CA ASN A 540 17.96 3.79 10.12
C ASN A 540 17.56 3.07 8.82
N LEU A 541 17.87 1.78 8.67
CA LEU A 541 17.43 0.96 7.54
C LEU A 541 15.90 0.82 7.50
N LEU A 542 15.27 0.62 8.66
CA LEU A 542 13.82 0.50 8.77
C LEU A 542 13.14 1.86 8.64
N TYR A 543 13.56 2.84 9.44
CA TYR A 543 12.79 4.06 9.73
C TYR A 543 13.46 5.37 9.31
N GLY A 544 14.65 5.30 8.69
CA GLY A 544 15.34 6.49 8.18
C GLY A 544 14.59 7.16 7.01
N PRO A 545 15.14 8.25 6.44
CA PRO A 545 14.49 8.98 5.34
C PRO A 545 14.14 8.13 4.10
N LEU A 546 14.95 7.11 3.82
CA LEU A 546 14.71 6.09 2.78
C LEU A 546 14.43 4.70 3.39
N GLY A 547 13.94 4.69 4.63
CA GLY A 547 13.70 3.48 5.39
C GLY A 547 12.66 2.59 4.71
N ILE A 548 12.88 1.28 4.74
CA ILE A 548 12.06 0.29 4.01
C ILE A 548 10.64 0.14 4.57
N THR A 549 10.35 0.65 5.77
CA THR A 549 8.97 0.70 6.30
C THR A 549 8.16 1.86 5.71
N THR A 550 8.83 2.82 5.09
CA THR A 550 8.19 4.00 4.48
C THR A 550 7.75 3.69 3.04
N SER A 551 6.67 4.32 2.59
CA SER A 551 6.21 4.20 1.19
C SER A 551 7.26 4.68 0.18
N THR A 552 8.01 5.72 0.52
CA THR A 552 9.08 6.27 -0.33
C THR A 552 10.28 5.31 -0.40
N GLY A 553 10.77 4.82 0.74
CA GLY A 553 11.89 3.88 0.79
C GLY A 553 11.57 2.54 0.15
N ALA A 554 10.43 1.94 0.48
CA ALA A 554 9.98 0.70 -0.14
C ALA A 554 9.76 0.85 -1.65
N GLY A 555 9.09 1.93 -2.08
CA GLY A 555 8.87 2.22 -3.49
C GLY A 555 10.18 2.41 -4.26
N LEU A 556 11.15 3.12 -3.68
CA LEU A 556 12.47 3.27 -4.29
C LEU A 556 13.23 1.94 -4.38
N PHE A 557 13.16 1.12 -3.34
CA PHE A 557 13.81 -0.19 -3.31
C PHE A 557 13.22 -1.13 -4.37
N LEU A 558 11.89 -1.21 -4.44
CA LEU A 558 11.19 -2.02 -5.44
C LEU A 558 11.42 -1.51 -6.86
N TYR A 559 11.49 -0.19 -7.07
CA TYR A 559 11.89 0.36 -8.36
C TYR A 559 13.28 -0.18 -8.76
N GLY A 560 14.23 -0.15 -7.82
CA GLY A 560 15.57 -0.69 -7.99
C GLY A 560 15.58 -2.17 -8.38
N GLU A 561 14.82 -3.01 -7.65
CA GLU A 561 14.73 -4.45 -7.95
C GLU A 561 14.08 -4.73 -9.31
N LEU A 562 13.02 -4.01 -9.67
CA LEU A 562 12.26 -4.24 -10.90
C LEU A 562 12.97 -3.71 -12.16
N PHE A 563 13.68 -2.58 -12.06
CA PHE A 563 14.36 -1.96 -13.21
C PHE A 563 15.87 -2.21 -13.27
N GLY A 564 16.48 -2.72 -12.20
CA GLY A 564 17.93 -2.89 -12.12
C GLY A 564 18.71 -1.58 -12.00
N GLN A 565 18.03 -0.47 -11.73
CA GLN A 565 18.62 0.86 -11.52
C GLN A 565 17.76 1.73 -10.61
N THR A 566 18.36 2.73 -9.98
CA THR A 566 17.61 3.74 -9.21
C THR A 566 16.78 4.63 -10.15
N PRO A 567 15.72 5.30 -9.66
CA PRO A 567 15.07 6.37 -10.42
C PRO A 567 16.07 7.50 -10.73
N PRO A 568 15.77 8.39 -11.71
CA PRO A 568 16.66 9.48 -12.16
C PRO A 568 16.73 10.64 -11.16
N VAL A 569 17.12 10.33 -9.92
CA VAL A 569 17.23 11.27 -8.81
C VAL A 569 18.53 11.07 -8.07
N ASP A 570 19.03 12.16 -7.49
CA ASP A 570 20.04 12.11 -6.44
C ASP A 570 19.36 11.67 -5.14
N LEU A 571 19.81 10.54 -4.57
CA LEU A 571 19.17 9.93 -3.40
C LEU A 571 19.35 10.74 -2.11
N GLN A 572 20.25 11.72 -2.07
CA GLN A 572 20.46 12.59 -0.91
C GLN A 572 19.59 13.84 -0.98
N THR A 573 19.45 14.43 -2.17
CA THR A 573 18.72 15.69 -2.35
C THR A 573 17.31 15.51 -2.90
N MET A 574 16.99 14.32 -3.42
CA MET A 574 15.76 14.02 -4.18
C MET A 574 15.56 14.93 -5.41
N SER A 575 16.63 15.56 -5.90
CA SER A 575 16.62 16.36 -7.13
C SER A 575 16.96 15.50 -8.34
N PRO A 576 16.70 15.97 -9.58
CA PRO A 576 17.10 15.23 -10.79
C PRO A 576 18.58 14.82 -10.75
N GLY A 577 18.85 13.55 -11.04
CA GLY A 577 20.18 12.94 -10.96
C GLY A 577 20.32 11.76 -11.92
N ALA A 578 21.56 11.34 -12.19
CA ALA A 578 21.77 10.19 -13.07
C ALA A 578 21.40 8.87 -12.35
N PRO A 579 20.64 7.97 -13.00
CA PRO A 579 20.38 6.63 -12.45
C PRO A 579 21.67 5.88 -12.13
N MET A 580 21.68 5.19 -10.98
CA MET A 580 22.75 4.28 -10.59
C MET A 580 22.30 2.85 -10.78
N THR A 581 23.20 1.95 -11.18
CA THR A 581 22.90 0.51 -11.26
C THR A 581 22.45 0.00 -9.89
N TRP A 582 21.37 -0.78 -9.85
CA TRP A 582 20.87 -1.40 -8.64
C TRP A 582 21.63 -2.71 -8.39
N ASN A 583 22.42 -2.73 -7.32
CA ASN A 583 23.22 -3.87 -6.88
C ASN A 583 23.59 -3.70 -5.39
N GLU A 584 24.30 -4.68 -4.84
CA GLU A 584 24.70 -4.68 -3.43
C GLU A 584 25.56 -3.47 -3.06
N THR A 585 26.35 -2.92 -3.99
CA THR A 585 27.18 -1.74 -3.72
C THR A 585 26.32 -0.49 -3.53
N THR A 586 25.32 -0.30 -4.40
CA THR A 586 24.36 0.80 -4.29
C THR A 586 23.52 0.68 -3.03
N VAL A 587 22.98 -0.52 -2.75
CA VAL A 587 22.19 -0.78 -1.53
C VAL A 587 23.02 -0.58 -0.26
N SER A 588 24.27 -1.06 -0.24
CA SER A 588 25.22 -0.84 0.86
C SER A 588 25.43 0.65 1.13
N ALA A 589 25.59 1.44 0.07
CA ALA A 589 25.83 2.89 0.18
C ALA A 589 24.59 3.66 0.68
N ILE A 590 23.38 3.24 0.28
CA ILE A 590 22.12 3.86 0.71
C ILE A 590 21.92 3.68 2.23
N TYR A 591 22.11 2.44 2.71
CA TYR A 591 21.76 2.09 4.09
C TYR A 591 22.94 2.07 5.07
N GLY A 592 24.18 2.23 4.58
CA GLY A 592 25.37 2.20 5.43
C GLY A 592 25.71 0.79 5.93
N ILE A 593 25.34 -0.24 5.17
CA ILE A 593 25.53 -1.67 5.51
C ILE A 593 26.61 -2.30 4.62
N ASP A 594 27.10 -3.48 4.99
CA ASP A 594 28.04 -4.22 4.14
C ASP A 594 27.35 -4.97 2.99
N ALA A 595 28.15 -5.49 2.06
CA ALA A 595 27.64 -6.17 0.87
C ALA A 595 26.86 -7.47 1.19
N ASN A 596 27.16 -8.16 2.29
CA ASN A 596 26.45 -9.37 2.70
C ASN A 596 25.06 -9.01 3.24
N ALA A 597 24.99 -7.99 4.10
CA ALA A 597 23.74 -7.43 4.61
C ALA A 597 22.88 -6.83 3.48
N ALA A 598 23.51 -6.15 2.51
CA ALA A 598 22.81 -5.64 1.34
C ALA A 598 22.19 -6.77 0.49
N ALA A 599 22.93 -7.85 0.23
CA ALA A 599 22.39 -9.01 -0.48
C ALA A 599 21.21 -9.63 0.28
N ALA A 600 21.33 -9.78 1.60
CA ALA A 600 20.26 -10.30 2.45
C ALA A 600 19.02 -9.41 2.47
N LEU A 601 19.21 -8.09 2.54
CA LEU A 601 18.13 -7.11 2.50
C LEU A 601 17.34 -7.21 1.19
N ARG A 602 18.03 -7.34 0.06
CA ARG A 602 17.39 -7.53 -1.26
C ARG A 602 16.52 -8.78 -1.28
N ILE A 603 17.04 -9.91 -0.81
CA ILE A 603 16.28 -11.18 -0.74
C ILE A 603 15.10 -11.06 0.23
N MET A 604 15.31 -10.49 1.42
CA MET A 604 14.24 -10.32 2.41
C MET A 604 13.11 -9.45 1.83
N LEU A 605 13.43 -8.31 1.24
CA LEU A 605 12.41 -7.38 0.74
C LEU A 605 11.74 -7.90 -0.53
N ARG A 606 12.52 -8.35 -1.52
CA ARG A 606 12.00 -8.78 -2.83
C ARG A 606 11.30 -10.14 -2.74
N ASP A 607 12.02 -11.17 -2.27
CA ASP A 607 11.54 -12.54 -2.37
C ASP A 607 10.61 -12.91 -1.21
N VAL A 608 11.00 -12.56 0.02
CA VAL A 608 10.27 -13.01 1.22
C VAL A 608 9.08 -12.11 1.53
N VAL A 609 9.22 -10.79 1.34
CA VAL A 609 8.14 -9.85 1.63
C VAL A 609 7.28 -9.57 0.40
N TYR A 610 7.87 -9.02 -0.66
CA TYR A 610 7.11 -8.55 -1.84
C TYR A 610 6.50 -9.71 -2.66
N ASP A 611 7.28 -10.74 -2.99
CA ASP A 611 6.80 -11.85 -3.82
C ASP A 611 5.96 -12.88 -3.04
N ASP A 612 6.19 -13.06 -1.74
CA ASP A 612 5.56 -14.12 -0.93
C ASP A 612 4.56 -13.59 0.12
N PHE A 613 5.03 -12.80 1.11
CA PHE A 613 4.18 -12.36 2.22
C PHE A 613 3.03 -11.44 1.80
N VAL A 614 3.32 -10.37 1.05
CA VAL A 614 2.36 -9.30 0.75
C VAL A 614 1.16 -9.80 -0.06
N PRO A 615 1.33 -10.62 -1.13
CA PRO A 615 0.20 -11.20 -1.86
C PRO A 615 -0.76 -11.96 -0.94
N GLY A 616 -0.23 -12.81 -0.06
CA GLY A 616 -1.03 -13.56 0.91
C GLY A 616 -1.73 -12.66 1.92
N PHE A 617 -1.04 -11.61 2.38
CA PHE A 617 -1.60 -10.60 3.26
C PHE A 617 -2.81 -9.87 2.63
N LEU A 618 -2.70 -9.44 1.37
CA LEU A 618 -3.79 -8.76 0.66
C LEU A 618 -5.00 -9.67 0.42
N VAL A 619 -4.77 -10.95 0.09
CA VAL A 619 -5.85 -11.96 0.00
C VAL A 619 -6.54 -12.14 1.37
N GLY A 620 -5.77 -12.13 2.46
CA GLY A 620 -6.31 -12.16 3.82
C GLY A 620 -7.20 -10.95 4.16
N LEU A 621 -6.97 -9.80 3.52
CA LEU A 621 -7.82 -8.60 3.62
C LEU A 621 -9.06 -8.63 2.71
N GLY A 622 -9.24 -9.71 1.94
CA GLY A 622 -10.39 -9.91 1.05
C GLY A 622 -10.13 -9.58 -0.42
N SER A 623 -8.87 -9.42 -0.85
CA SER A 623 -8.54 -9.31 -2.27
C SER A 623 -8.83 -10.63 -3.02
N ASP A 624 -9.25 -10.53 -4.27
CA ASP A 624 -9.40 -11.68 -5.19
C ASP A 624 -8.04 -12.23 -5.68
N GLY A 625 -6.93 -11.57 -5.34
CA GLY A 625 -5.60 -11.96 -5.79
C GLY A 625 -5.28 -11.46 -7.20
N PRO A 626 -4.34 -12.11 -7.92
CA PRO A 626 -3.84 -11.62 -9.21
C PRO A 626 -4.83 -11.74 -10.39
N TYR A 627 -5.86 -12.57 -10.25
CA TYR A 627 -6.88 -12.78 -11.27
C TYR A 627 -8.27 -12.63 -10.66
N LYS A 628 -9.21 -12.09 -11.43
CA LYS A 628 -10.59 -11.89 -10.98
C LYS A 628 -11.57 -12.35 -12.05
N THR A 629 -12.58 -13.10 -11.63
CA THR A 629 -13.74 -13.46 -12.45
C THR A 629 -14.89 -12.54 -12.11
N GLN A 630 -15.47 -11.89 -13.12
CA GLN A 630 -16.58 -10.95 -12.97
C GLN A 630 -17.35 -10.79 -14.28
N THR A 631 -18.53 -10.19 -14.23
CA THR A 631 -19.29 -9.88 -15.47
C THR A 631 -18.58 -8.80 -16.28
N VAL A 632 -18.78 -8.81 -17.60
CA VAL A 632 -18.25 -7.75 -18.49
C VAL A 632 -18.76 -6.36 -18.07
N ASN A 633 -20.01 -6.25 -17.62
CA ASN A 633 -20.56 -5.01 -17.08
C ASN A 633 -19.81 -4.51 -15.82
N GLU A 634 -19.51 -5.38 -14.85
CA GLU A 634 -18.68 -5.01 -13.70
C GLU A 634 -17.28 -4.61 -14.14
N TRP A 635 -16.69 -5.35 -15.09
CA TRP A 635 -15.35 -5.08 -15.60
C TRP A 635 -15.22 -3.75 -16.34
N LEU A 636 -16.17 -3.39 -17.19
CA LEU A 636 -16.11 -2.13 -17.92
C LEU A 636 -16.49 -0.95 -17.01
N PHE A 637 -17.62 -1.05 -16.29
CA PHE A 637 -18.26 0.12 -15.70
C PHE A 637 -18.11 0.23 -14.18
N GLY A 638 -17.50 -0.75 -13.52
CA GLY A 638 -17.23 -0.63 -12.10
C GLY A 638 -17.26 -1.94 -11.33
N TRP A 639 -16.16 -2.28 -10.68
CA TRP A 639 -16.16 -3.26 -9.61
C TRP A 639 -15.52 -2.67 -8.36
N ARG A 640 -15.93 -3.20 -7.20
CA ARG A 640 -15.42 -2.76 -5.91
C ARG A 640 -14.33 -3.70 -5.43
N ASP A 641 -13.18 -3.14 -5.13
CA ASP A 641 -12.04 -3.83 -4.56
C ASP A 641 -11.93 -3.54 -3.04
N PRO A 642 -12.02 -4.56 -2.17
CA PRO A 642 -11.99 -4.40 -0.71
C PRO A 642 -10.71 -3.73 -0.18
N VAL A 643 -9.56 -4.04 -0.77
CA VAL A 643 -8.26 -3.47 -0.36
C VAL A 643 -8.23 -1.97 -0.66
N SER A 644 -8.67 -1.56 -1.84
CA SER A 644 -8.78 -0.16 -2.22
C SER A 644 -9.77 0.59 -1.33
N ALA A 645 -10.88 -0.04 -0.94
CA ALA A 645 -11.82 0.55 0.01
C ALA A 645 -11.20 0.73 1.40
N PHE A 646 -10.44 -0.26 1.89
CA PHE A 646 -9.71 -0.18 3.15
C PHE A 646 -8.65 0.94 3.14
N VAL A 647 -7.88 1.06 2.07
CA VAL A 647 -6.90 2.16 1.91
C VAL A 647 -7.59 3.52 1.82
N GLY A 648 -8.76 3.59 1.17
CA GLY A 648 -9.55 4.81 1.07
C GLY A 648 -10.21 5.26 2.37
N GLY A 649 -10.32 4.37 3.38
CA GLY A 649 -10.91 4.65 4.68
C GLY A 649 -11.83 3.55 5.17
N ASP A 650 -13.07 3.90 5.50
CA ASP A 650 -14.06 2.93 6.03
C ASP A 650 -14.52 1.97 4.93
N ILE A 651 -14.17 0.69 5.06
CA ILE A 651 -14.55 -0.37 4.11
C ILE A 651 -16.07 -0.57 4.00
N THR A 652 -16.88 -0.07 4.94
CA THR A 652 -18.35 -0.09 4.85
C THR A 652 -18.91 1.07 4.02
N ASN A 653 -18.10 2.09 3.73
CA ASN A 653 -18.48 3.18 2.86
C ASN A 653 -18.48 2.73 1.39
N MET A 654 -19.68 2.62 0.82
CA MET A 654 -19.90 2.20 -0.56
C MET A 654 -19.42 3.20 -1.61
N SER A 655 -18.98 4.41 -1.24
CA SER A 655 -18.36 5.35 -2.19
C SER A 655 -16.86 5.09 -2.43
N LEU A 656 -16.24 4.19 -1.66
CA LEU A 656 -14.81 3.91 -1.73
C LEU A 656 -14.50 2.57 -2.39
N GLY A 657 -13.31 2.49 -2.99
CA GLY A 657 -12.71 1.25 -3.50
C GLY A 657 -13.20 0.81 -4.89
N TRP A 658 -13.69 1.71 -5.72
CA TRP A 658 -14.17 1.37 -7.06
C TRP A 658 -13.09 1.52 -8.13
N THR A 659 -13.02 0.55 -9.03
CA THR A 659 -12.18 0.57 -10.23
C THR A 659 -13.07 0.41 -11.47
N LYS A 660 -12.71 1.04 -12.60
CA LYS A 660 -13.47 1.02 -13.87
C LYS A 660 -12.51 1.12 -15.06
N LEU A 661 -12.93 0.62 -16.23
CA LEU A 661 -12.22 0.82 -17.50
C LEU A 661 -12.90 1.89 -18.37
N GLU A 662 -14.23 1.97 -18.32
CA GLU A 662 -15.06 2.96 -19.00
C GLU A 662 -15.80 3.83 -17.97
N THR A 663 -16.00 5.11 -18.28
CA THR A 663 -16.70 6.04 -17.38
C THR A 663 -18.19 6.11 -17.70
N ASN A 664 -18.98 5.38 -16.91
CA ASN A 664 -20.43 5.51 -16.85
C ASN A 664 -20.85 6.52 -15.76
N GLN A 665 -22.05 7.09 -15.81
CA GLN A 665 -22.53 8.03 -14.78
C GLN A 665 -22.46 7.44 -13.35
N THR A 666 -22.75 6.16 -13.21
CA THR A 666 -22.67 5.42 -11.94
C THR A 666 -21.92 4.10 -12.11
N TYR A 667 -21.26 3.62 -11.06
CA TYR A 667 -20.65 2.29 -11.08
C TYR A 667 -21.72 1.20 -11.20
N TYR A 668 -21.47 0.20 -12.04
CA TYR A 668 -22.41 -0.91 -12.24
C TYR A 668 -22.69 -1.66 -10.93
N GLY A 669 -23.95 -2.05 -10.72
CA GLY A 669 -24.37 -2.80 -9.51
C GLY A 669 -24.26 -2.03 -8.17
N SER A 670 -23.80 -0.78 -8.17
CA SER A 670 -23.50 -0.01 -6.94
C SER A 670 -24.73 0.54 -6.19
N GLY A 671 -25.92 0.49 -6.80
CA GLY A 671 -27.11 1.15 -6.26
C GLY A 671 -27.12 2.68 -6.46
N GLY A 672 -26.35 3.20 -7.41
CA GLY A 672 -26.36 4.61 -7.81
C GLY A 672 -25.18 5.45 -7.30
N VAL A 673 -24.05 4.81 -6.98
CA VAL A 673 -22.82 5.53 -6.62
C VAL A 673 -22.24 6.19 -7.88
N SER A 674 -22.16 7.52 -7.89
CA SER A 674 -21.61 8.30 -8.99
C SER A 674 -20.13 8.00 -9.21
N THR A 675 -19.69 8.03 -10.47
CA THR A 675 -18.26 7.89 -10.83
C THR A 675 -17.50 9.22 -10.87
N GLY A 676 -18.14 10.31 -10.44
CA GLY A 676 -17.60 11.66 -10.45
C GLY A 676 -18.46 12.64 -11.27
N PRO A 677 -18.03 13.91 -11.37
CA PRO A 677 -18.64 14.87 -12.28
C PRO A 677 -18.44 14.45 -13.75
N ALA A 678 -19.31 14.97 -14.63
CA ALA A 678 -19.15 14.84 -16.07
C ALA A 678 -17.84 15.49 -16.54
N THR A 679 -17.21 14.92 -17.56
CA THR A 679 -15.98 15.48 -18.16
C THR A 679 -16.33 16.78 -18.88
N THR A 680 -15.51 17.81 -18.70
CA THR A 680 -15.70 19.11 -19.34
C THR A 680 -14.71 19.28 -20.48
N TYR A 681 -15.22 19.70 -21.65
CA TYR A 681 -14.41 19.94 -22.84
C TYR A 681 -14.51 21.41 -23.22
N THR A 682 -13.40 22.01 -23.63
CA THR A 682 -13.36 23.31 -24.31
C THR A 682 -12.81 23.11 -25.70
N ILE A 683 -13.62 23.43 -26.71
CA ILE A 683 -13.28 23.26 -28.13
C ILE A 683 -13.26 24.59 -28.86
N CYS A 684 -12.57 24.62 -29.99
CA CYS A 684 -12.54 25.75 -30.91
C CYS A 684 -13.74 25.75 -31.85
N THR A 685 -14.40 26.91 -31.96
CA THR A 685 -15.64 27.07 -32.71
C THR A 685 -15.44 27.59 -34.12
N GLY A 686 -14.22 28.00 -34.47
CA GLY A 686 -13.88 28.62 -35.76
C GLY A 686 -14.22 30.12 -35.88
N HIS A 687 -14.87 30.71 -34.86
CA HIS A 687 -15.14 32.16 -34.79
C HIS A 687 -13.87 33.02 -34.64
N ASN A 688 -12.77 32.42 -34.20
CA ASN A 688 -11.46 33.03 -34.07
C ASN A 688 -10.44 32.14 -34.79
N SER A 689 -9.51 32.74 -35.53
CA SER A 689 -8.44 32.06 -36.25
C SER A 689 -7.23 31.70 -35.38
N ASP A 690 -7.29 31.98 -34.08
CA ASP A 690 -6.18 31.69 -33.15
C ASP A 690 -6.03 30.19 -32.83
N CYS A 691 -7.02 29.36 -33.18
CA CYS A 691 -6.99 27.91 -33.05
C CYS A 691 -7.78 27.24 -34.18
N ASP A 692 -7.54 25.95 -34.38
CA ASP A 692 -8.14 25.21 -35.49
C ASP A 692 -9.59 24.83 -35.18
N LYS A 693 -10.45 24.89 -36.19
CA LYS A 693 -11.88 24.60 -36.04
C LYS A 693 -12.08 23.18 -35.50
N GLY A 694 -12.85 23.05 -34.42
CA GLY A 694 -13.11 21.77 -33.77
C GLY A 694 -11.95 21.25 -32.92
N GLU A 695 -10.80 21.94 -32.83
CA GLU A 695 -9.68 21.53 -31.98
C GLU A 695 -10.11 21.46 -30.49
N THR A 696 -9.67 20.42 -29.78
CA THR A 696 -9.86 20.33 -28.32
C THR A 696 -8.75 21.09 -27.59
N LEU A 697 -9.12 22.17 -26.90
CA LEU A 697 -8.19 23.00 -26.15
C LEU A 697 -7.98 22.50 -24.72
N LEU A 698 -9.07 22.15 -24.04
CA LEU A 698 -9.03 21.75 -22.62
C LEU A 698 -9.96 20.56 -22.37
N GLU A 699 -9.48 19.62 -21.56
CA GLU A 699 -10.27 18.58 -20.89
C GLU A 699 -10.13 18.78 -19.38
N ASP A 700 -11.27 18.89 -18.68
CA ASP A 700 -11.32 19.17 -17.23
C ASP A 700 -10.48 20.38 -16.79
N GLY A 701 -10.46 21.39 -17.67
CA GLY A 701 -9.74 22.65 -17.45
C GLY A 701 -8.23 22.59 -17.71
N SER A 702 -7.71 21.48 -18.23
CA SER A 702 -6.30 21.26 -18.54
C SER A 702 -6.11 20.99 -20.02
N ASN A 703 -5.06 21.54 -20.63
CA ASN A 703 -4.63 21.13 -21.97
C ASN A 703 -3.66 19.94 -21.94
N GLU A 704 -3.31 19.44 -20.76
CA GLU A 704 -2.47 18.25 -20.57
C GLU A 704 -3.33 17.01 -20.37
N LEU A 705 -2.91 15.89 -20.95
CA LEU A 705 -3.54 14.59 -20.74
C LEU A 705 -3.46 14.20 -19.26
N SER A 706 -4.58 13.76 -18.68
CA SER A 706 -4.72 13.69 -17.21
C SER A 706 -3.74 12.78 -16.45
N TRP A 707 -3.02 11.90 -17.16
CA TRP A 707 -2.00 10.99 -16.64
C TRP A 707 -0.61 11.18 -17.28
N HIS A 708 -0.50 12.09 -18.24
CA HIS A 708 0.73 12.64 -18.80
C HIS A 708 0.74 14.15 -18.54
N SER A 709 0.61 14.52 -17.27
CA SER A 709 0.53 15.91 -16.81
C SER A 709 1.81 16.34 -16.10
N THR A 710 2.00 17.64 -15.93
CA THR A 710 3.11 18.22 -15.16
C THR A 710 3.14 17.65 -13.74
N GLN A 711 1.98 17.41 -13.13
CA GLN A 711 1.88 16.80 -11.81
C GLN A 711 2.40 15.36 -11.81
N MET A 712 2.03 14.54 -12.80
CA MET A 712 2.51 13.16 -12.91
C MET A 712 4.02 13.12 -13.20
N MET A 713 4.51 14.02 -14.05
CA MET A 713 5.94 14.16 -14.35
C MET A 713 6.73 14.48 -13.08
N MET A 714 6.26 15.41 -12.24
CA MET A 714 6.92 15.72 -10.97
C MET A 714 6.88 14.53 -9.99
N ALA A 715 5.74 13.86 -9.87
CA ALA A 715 5.56 12.73 -8.97
C ALA A 715 6.41 11.49 -9.33
N THR A 716 6.72 11.32 -10.61
CA THR A 716 7.48 10.18 -11.15
C THR A 716 8.92 10.55 -11.52
N PHE A 717 9.40 11.72 -11.09
CA PHE A 717 10.75 12.23 -11.41
C PHE A 717 11.07 12.31 -12.91
N GLY A 718 10.05 12.60 -13.72
CA GLY A 718 10.17 12.73 -15.18
C GLY A 718 10.12 11.41 -15.94
N LEU A 719 9.86 10.29 -15.27
CA LEU A 719 9.69 8.99 -15.93
C LEU A 719 8.41 8.93 -16.78
N VAL A 720 7.35 9.62 -16.35
CA VAL A 720 6.15 9.85 -17.15
C VAL A 720 6.16 11.31 -17.62
N GLY A 721 6.30 11.52 -18.93
CA GLY A 721 6.40 12.87 -19.52
C GLY A 721 5.05 13.59 -19.60
N VAL A 722 5.07 14.85 -20.04
CA VAL A 722 3.85 15.64 -20.32
C VAL A 722 3.43 15.46 -21.78
N GLU A 723 2.13 15.31 -22.00
CA GLU A 723 1.49 15.29 -23.33
C GLU A 723 0.31 16.25 -23.35
N THR A 724 0.10 16.94 -24.46
CA THR A 724 -0.91 18.00 -24.59
C THR A 724 -1.96 17.67 -25.64
N LEU A 725 -3.18 18.14 -25.42
CA LEU A 725 -4.33 18.05 -26.33
C LEU A 725 -4.23 19.02 -27.52
N ASN A 726 -3.28 19.95 -27.53
CA ASN A 726 -3.08 20.87 -28.64
C ASN A 726 -2.97 20.13 -30.00
N GLU A 727 -3.64 20.69 -31.01
CA GLU A 727 -3.77 20.18 -32.38
C GLU A 727 -4.60 18.88 -32.47
N THR A 728 -5.26 18.45 -31.39
CA THR A 728 -6.15 17.29 -31.46
C THR A 728 -7.48 17.64 -32.12
N THR A 729 -7.81 16.89 -33.16
CA THR A 729 -9.07 17.03 -33.89
C THR A 729 -10.26 16.66 -33.00
N GLY A 730 -11.27 17.53 -32.97
CA GLY A 730 -12.61 17.22 -32.47
C GLY A 730 -13.63 16.99 -33.59
N GLY A 731 -13.17 16.60 -34.79
CA GLY A 731 -14.02 16.28 -35.93
C GLY A 731 -13.62 16.92 -37.26
N PHE A 732 -12.59 17.77 -37.28
CA PHE A 732 -12.07 18.39 -38.49
C PHE A 732 -10.56 18.19 -38.63
N LEU A 733 -10.09 17.93 -39.84
CA LEU A 733 -8.68 17.88 -40.18
C LEU A 733 -8.29 19.11 -40.99
N THR A 734 -7.18 19.75 -40.64
CA THR A 734 -6.62 20.89 -41.37
C THR A 734 -5.71 20.45 -42.52
N GLY A 735 -5.23 19.19 -42.47
CA GLY A 735 -4.31 18.60 -43.43
C GLY A 735 -2.83 18.81 -43.10
N ASP A 736 -2.48 19.57 -42.05
CA ASP A 736 -1.09 19.76 -41.60
C ASP A 736 -0.99 19.80 -40.08
N GLY A 737 -0.20 18.90 -39.50
CA GLY A 737 0.07 18.89 -38.05
C GLY A 737 -1.05 18.33 -37.16
N ASP A 738 -2.16 17.87 -37.74
CA ASP A 738 -3.30 17.33 -36.99
C ASP A 738 -2.92 16.13 -36.11
N LYS A 739 -3.52 16.07 -34.92
CA LYS A 739 -3.43 14.94 -33.99
C LYS A 739 -4.83 14.41 -33.67
N VAL A 740 -4.88 13.23 -33.05
CA VAL A 740 -6.12 12.66 -32.52
C VAL A 740 -5.86 12.14 -31.11
N ASP A 741 -6.83 12.34 -30.23
CA ASP A 741 -6.88 11.68 -28.93
C ASP A 741 -7.52 10.29 -29.08
N ALA A 742 -6.71 9.24 -28.86
CA ALA A 742 -7.15 7.85 -28.89
C ALA A 742 -7.86 7.46 -27.58
N GLY A 743 -8.96 8.14 -27.28
CA GLY A 743 -9.82 7.86 -26.13
C GLY A 743 -9.16 8.12 -24.77
N GLY A 744 -8.23 9.07 -24.68
CA GLY A 744 -7.49 9.43 -23.47
C GLY A 744 -6.30 8.52 -23.16
N TYR A 745 -5.98 7.56 -24.05
CA TYR A 745 -4.86 6.62 -23.88
C TYR A 745 -3.61 7.02 -24.66
N ALA A 746 -3.72 7.87 -25.67
CA ALA A 746 -2.58 8.39 -26.41
C ALA A 746 -2.98 9.58 -27.27
N ILE A 747 -2.07 10.54 -27.41
CA ILE A 747 -2.15 11.57 -28.43
C ILE A 747 -1.24 11.14 -29.57
N THR A 748 -1.79 10.97 -30.78
CA THR A 748 -1.03 10.51 -31.94
C THR A 748 -1.25 11.42 -33.15
N ALA A 749 -0.25 11.51 -34.02
CA ALA A 749 -0.30 12.33 -35.22
C ALA A 749 -1.15 11.66 -36.29
N VAL A 750 -1.92 12.46 -37.03
CA VAL A 750 -2.73 12.02 -38.16
C VAL A 750 -1.89 12.13 -39.44
N THR A 751 -1.96 11.12 -40.28
CA THR A 751 -1.30 11.09 -41.60
C THR A 751 -2.33 10.80 -42.67
N CYS A 752 -2.54 11.75 -43.57
CA CYS A 752 -3.42 11.58 -44.73
C CYS A 752 -2.64 11.04 -45.93
N SER A 753 -3.04 9.87 -46.44
CA SER A 753 -2.34 9.19 -47.52
C SER A 753 -3.31 8.48 -48.47
N GLY A 754 -4.02 9.25 -49.28
CA GLY A 754 -4.96 8.72 -50.26
C GLY A 754 -6.23 9.54 -50.31
N THR A 755 -7.10 9.17 -51.24
CA THR A 755 -8.41 9.77 -51.42
C THR A 755 -9.39 8.68 -51.82
N SER A 756 -10.60 8.72 -51.28
CA SER A 756 -11.67 7.78 -51.61
C SER A 756 -13.02 8.49 -51.72
N GLU A 757 -14.12 7.73 -51.72
CA GLU A 757 -15.49 8.26 -51.73
C GLU A 757 -16.30 7.57 -50.62
N VAL A 758 -17.01 8.36 -49.81
CA VAL A 758 -17.99 7.87 -48.83
C VAL A 758 -19.35 8.42 -49.24
N LYS A 759 -20.30 7.54 -49.57
CA LYS A 759 -21.64 7.93 -50.08
C LYS A 759 -21.59 8.99 -51.19
N ASN A 760 -20.71 8.80 -52.17
CA ASN A 760 -20.41 9.71 -53.29
C ASN A 760 -19.75 11.06 -52.92
N ILE A 761 -19.36 11.26 -51.66
CA ILE A 761 -18.64 12.44 -51.19
C ILE A 761 -17.13 12.16 -51.28
N PRO A 762 -16.33 12.97 -52.02
CA PRO A 762 -14.88 12.84 -52.05
C PRO A 762 -14.26 13.08 -50.67
N VAL A 763 -13.38 12.17 -50.24
CA VAL A 763 -12.71 12.24 -48.93
C VAL A 763 -11.21 12.01 -49.06
N ASP A 764 -10.46 12.56 -48.12
CA ASP A 764 -9.07 12.22 -47.84
C ASP A 764 -9.00 11.08 -46.82
N ASP A 765 -8.24 10.04 -47.15
CA ASP A 765 -8.06 8.87 -46.28
C ASP A 765 -6.89 9.14 -45.33
N CYS A 766 -7.22 9.30 -44.05
CA CYS A 766 -6.27 9.62 -42.99
C CYS A 766 -6.18 8.50 -41.96
N THR A 767 -4.98 8.28 -41.43
CA THR A 767 -4.73 7.26 -40.42
C THR A 767 -3.93 7.79 -39.25
N ALA A 768 -4.13 7.17 -38.09
CA ALA A 768 -3.41 7.42 -36.87
C ALA A 768 -3.20 6.10 -36.14
N SER A 769 -1.98 5.86 -35.64
CA SER A 769 -1.69 4.61 -34.93
C SER A 769 -0.75 4.80 -33.75
N VAL A 770 -0.79 3.84 -32.83
CA VAL A 770 0.09 3.79 -31.65
C VAL A 770 0.71 2.40 -31.58
N ASP A 771 2.04 2.35 -31.56
CA ASP A 771 2.79 1.11 -31.37
C ASP A 771 2.63 0.62 -29.92
N PRO A 772 1.93 -0.51 -29.70
CA PRO A 772 1.69 -1.02 -28.36
C PRO A 772 2.98 -1.35 -27.60
N THR A 773 4.10 -1.66 -28.26
CA THR A 773 5.35 -1.98 -27.56
C THR A 773 5.94 -0.77 -26.82
N THR A 774 5.50 0.44 -27.16
CA THR A 774 6.08 1.69 -26.65
C THR A 774 5.15 2.49 -25.75
N ARG A 775 3.89 2.04 -25.56
CA ARG A 775 2.87 2.80 -24.82
C ARG A 775 2.34 2.04 -23.60
N PRO A 776 3.12 1.97 -22.49
CA PRO A 776 2.60 1.45 -21.23
C PRO A 776 1.58 2.43 -20.64
N ILE A 777 0.45 1.91 -20.17
CA ILE A 777 -0.64 2.70 -19.58
C ILE A 777 -0.73 2.53 -18.05
N THR A 778 0.35 2.05 -17.42
CA THR A 778 0.46 1.87 -15.96
C THR A 778 0.01 3.12 -15.18
N ALA A 779 0.52 4.29 -15.55
CA ALA A 779 0.17 5.57 -14.91
C ALA A 779 -1.30 5.96 -15.12
N LYS A 780 -1.94 5.58 -16.23
CA LYS A 780 -3.38 5.80 -16.47
C LYS A 780 -4.24 4.94 -15.54
N LEU A 781 -3.84 3.69 -15.32
CA LEU A 781 -4.60 2.70 -14.57
C LEU A 781 -4.44 2.89 -13.05
N ILE A 782 -3.24 3.27 -12.58
CA ILE A 782 -2.95 3.46 -11.15
C ILE A 782 -3.32 4.88 -10.70
N LYS A 783 -2.83 5.90 -11.41
CA LYS A 783 -3.05 7.34 -11.16
C LYS A 783 -2.87 7.75 -9.68
N SER A 784 -1.86 7.19 -9.01
CA SER A 784 -1.57 7.45 -7.60
C SER A 784 -0.80 8.75 -7.35
N PHE A 785 -0.20 9.31 -8.40
CA PHE A 785 0.77 10.41 -8.35
C PHE A 785 1.96 10.08 -7.43
N THR A 786 2.54 8.91 -7.63
CA THR A 786 3.76 8.45 -6.95
C THR A 786 4.70 7.74 -7.94
N LEU A 787 5.88 7.32 -7.48
CA LEU A 787 6.80 6.52 -8.30
C LEU A 787 6.17 5.22 -8.84
N VAL A 788 5.15 4.68 -8.16
CA VAL A 788 4.45 3.45 -8.56
C VAL A 788 3.78 3.60 -9.93
N ASP A 789 3.37 4.82 -10.32
CA ASP A 789 2.78 5.08 -11.64
C ASP A 789 3.76 4.85 -12.81
N ALA A 790 5.07 4.90 -12.52
CA ALA A 790 6.13 4.61 -13.49
C ALA A 790 6.63 3.16 -13.42
N MET A 791 6.10 2.32 -12.52
CA MET A 791 6.54 0.94 -12.35
C MET A 791 5.85 -0.03 -13.31
N VAL A 792 6.13 0.15 -14.60
CA VAL A 792 5.58 -0.71 -15.67
C VAL A 792 5.71 -2.21 -15.37
N PRO A 793 6.84 -2.74 -14.86
CA PRO A 793 6.94 -4.17 -14.50
C PRO A 793 5.86 -4.69 -13.54
N ALA A 794 5.37 -3.85 -12.63
CA ALA A 794 4.33 -4.21 -11.66
C ALA A 794 2.95 -4.30 -12.30
N LEU A 795 2.62 -3.41 -13.23
CA LEU A 795 1.38 -3.46 -14.01
C LEU A 795 1.68 -3.20 -15.50
N PRO A 796 2.10 -4.24 -16.24
CA PRO A 796 2.67 -4.06 -17.57
C PRO A 796 1.59 -4.12 -18.66
N VAL A 797 0.62 -3.22 -18.55
CA VAL A 797 -0.45 -3.07 -19.54
C VAL A 797 -0.04 -2.04 -20.58
N TYR A 798 -0.16 -2.41 -21.84
CA TYR A 798 0.23 -1.61 -22.99
C TYR A 798 -0.98 -1.33 -23.90
N PHE A 799 -0.98 -0.18 -24.58
CA PHE A 799 -2.06 0.26 -25.45
C PHE A 799 -1.59 0.41 -26.89
N GLY A 800 -2.28 -0.24 -27.82
CA GLY A 800 -2.13 -0.02 -29.26
C GLY A 800 -3.45 0.38 -29.87
N THR A 801 -3.40 1.18 -30.93
CA THR A 801 -4.61 1.55 -31.68
C THR A 801 -4.30 1.74 -33.15
N GLU A 802 -5.27 1.45 -33.99
CA GLU A 802 -5.32 1.80 -35.40
C GLU A 802 -6.62 2.58 -35.61
N ILE A 803 -6.50 3.81 -36.10
CA ILE A 803 -7.60 4.75 -36.34
C ILE A 803 -7.58 5.12 -37.81
N ASN A 804 -8.70 4.92 -38.50
CA ASN A 804 -8.95 5.37 -39.86
C ASN A 804 -9.99 6.49 -39.82
N MET A 805 -9.76 7.55 -40.59
CA MET A 805 -10.64 8.70 -40.69
C MET A 805 -10.76 9.08 -42.16
N GLN A 806 -11.99 9.34 -42.60
CA GLN A 806 -12.29 9.87 -43.93
C GLN A 806 -12.81 11.29 -43.77
N ALA A 807 -11.98 12.27 -44.14
CA ALA A 807 -12.31 13.69 -44.05
C ALA A 807 -12.74 14.25 -45.41
N GLU A 808 -13.84 14.99 -45.49
CA GLU A 808 -14.29 15.62 -46.73
C GLU A 808 -13.27 16.66 -47.21
N GLN A 809 -12.96 16.64 -48.50
CA GLN A 809 -11.78 17.29 -49.08
C GLN A 809 -11.76 18.82 -49.00
N LEU A 810 -12.93 19.47 -48.95
CA LEU A 810 -13.01 20.93 -48.86
C LEU A 810 -13.11 21.42 -47.42
N SER A 811 -14.08 20.90 -46.67
CA SER A 811 -14.41 21.35 -45.31
C SER A 811 -13.47 20.83 -44.23
N GLY A 812 -12.77 19.73 -44.51
CA GLY A 812 -11.97 18.96 -43.56
C GLY A 812 -12.80 18.15 -42.57
N LEU A 813 -14.13 18.10 -42.68
CA LEU A 813 -15.01 17.41 -41.74
C LEU A 813 -14.82 15.89 -41.84
N ILE A 814 -14.59 15.22 -40.73
CA ILE A 814 -14.53 13.76 -40.66
C ILE A 814 -15.97 13.22 -40.77
N ILE A 815 -16.28 12.54 -41.87
CA ILE A 815 -17.63 12.02 -42.17
C ILE A 815 -17.72 10.51 -42.06
N ALA A 816 -16.59 9.81 -42.00
CA ALA A 816 -16.54 8.41 -41.61
C ALA A 816 -15.23 8.11 -40.88
N GLY A 817 -15.23 7.02 -40.13
CA GLY A 817 -14.04 6.51 -39.49
C GLY A 817 -14.29 5.23 -38.71
N ASP A 818 -13.22 4.51 -38.46
CA ASP A 818 -13.22 3.34 -37.59
C ASP A 818 -11.96 3.32 -36.74
N SER A 819 -12.06 2.73 -35.56
CA SER A 819 -10.93 2.55 -34.67
C SER A 819 -10.96 1.18 -34.04
N THR A 820 -9.78 0.57 -33.94
CA THR A 820 -9.54 -0.67 -33.22
C THR A 820 -8.46 -0.43 -32.18
N SER A 821 -8.86 -0.28 -30.92
CA SER A 821 -7.95 -0.09 -29.80
C SER A 821 -7.77 -1.41 -29.06
N THR A 822 -6.53 -1.88 -28.92
CA THR A 822 -6.20 -3.15 -28.28
C THR A 822 -5.27 -2.94 -27.10
N PHE A 823 -5.59 -3.59 -25.98
CA PHE A 823 -4.81 -3.56 -24.76
C PHE A 823 -4.08 -4.90 -24.63
N TYR A 824 -2.81 -4.81 -24.26
CA TYR A 824 -1.90 -5.94 -24.19
C TYR A 824 -1.32 -6.08 -22.79
N LEU A 825 -1.10 -7.31 -22.36
CA LEU A 825 -0.33 -7.63 -21.18
C LEU A 825 1.03 -8.18 -21.59
N ASP A 826 2.11 -7.67 -21.00
CA ASP A 826 3.44 -8.24 -21.14
C ASP A 826 3.57 -9.52 -20.33
N MET A 827 3.81 -10.64 -21.02
CA MET A 827 3.83 -11.97 -20.44
C MET A 827 5.20 -12.41 -19.94
N ARG A 828 6.25 -11.59 -20.10
CA ARG A 828 7.59 -11.89 -19.55
C ARG A 828 7.54 -11.97 -18.03
N GLU A 829 8.54 -12.57 -17.41
CA GLU A 829 8.68 -12.56 -15.95
C GLU A 829 8.83 -11.11 -15.42
N PRO A 830 8.29 -10.78 -14.23
CA PRO A 830 8.27 -9.41 -13.72
C PRO A 830 9.62 -8.67 -13.80
N TYR A 831 10.72 -9.36 -13.48
CA TYR A 831 12.07 -8.79 -13.47
C TYR A 831 12.74 -8.67 -14.85
N ASP A 832 12.12 -9.22 -15.91
CA ASP A 832 12.58 -9.09 -17.30
C ASP A 832 11.86 -7.93 -18.04
N ARG A 833 10.84 -7.32 -17.42
CA ARG A 833 9.98 -6.27 -18.00
C ARG A 833 10.58 -4.86 -17.94
N ALA A 834 11.81 -4.71 -17.45
CA ALA A 834 12.50 -3.41 -17.38
C ALA A 834 12.81 -2.81 -18.77
N THR A 835 12.75 -3.64 -19.82
CA THR A 835 13.09 -3.27 -21.20
C THR A 835 11.85 -3.24 -22.08
N VAL A 836 11.90 -2.49 -23.18
CA VAL A 836 10.83 -2.45 -24.19
C VAL A 836 10.50 -3.87 -24.68
N PRO A 837 9.23 -4.32 -24.61
CA PRO A 837 8.83 -5.66 -25.06
C PRO A 837 8.90 -5.80 -26.59
N GLN A 838 8.93 -7.04 -27.06
CA GLN A 838 8.60 -7.36 -28.45
C GLN A 838 7.11 -7.69 -28.57
N MET A 839 6.54 -7.59 -29.77
CA MET A 839 5.13 -7.99 -29.99
C MET A 839 4.85 -9.46 -29.63
N SER A 840 5.85 -10.34 -29.69
CA SER A 840 5.73 -11.74 -29.26
C SER A 840 5.58 -11.91 -27.75
N ASP A 841 5.96 -10.89 -26.98
CA ASP A 841 5.88 -10.87 -25.52
C ASP A 841 4.51 -10.36 -25.05
N LEU A 842 3.73 -9.75 -25.96
CA LEU A 842 2.47 -9.09 -25.68
C LEU A 842 1.26 -9.99 -26.00
N GLN A 843 0.39 -10.16 -25.01
CA GLN A 843 -0.87 -10.90 -25.14
C GLN A 843 -2.05 -9.92 -25.13
N PRO A 844 -2.90 -9.89 -26.19
CA PRO A 844 -4.16 -9.16 -26.15
C PRO A 844 -5.03 -9.60 -24.97
N VAL A 845 -5.57 -8.64 -24.22
CA VAL A 845 -6.46 -8.89 -23.08
C VAL A 845 -7.83 -8.22 -23.23
N PHE A 846 -7.89 -7.11 -23.96
CA PHE A 846 -9.10 -6.32 -24.16
C PHE A 846 -9.01 -5.57 -25.49
N GLN A 847 -10.13 -5.39 -26.18
CA GLN A 847 -10.21 -4.61 -27.42
C GLN A 847 -11.52 -3.84 -27.49
N ILE A 848 -11.44 -2.62 -28.00
CA ILE A 848 -12.56 -1.73 -28.29
C ILE A 848 -12.59 -1.50 -29.80
N VAL A 849 -13.74 -1.74 -30.40
CA VAL A 849 -14.00 -1.43 -31.81
C VAL A 849 -15.12 -0.41 -31.87
N GLN A 850 -14.88 0.66 -32.61
CA GLN A 850 -15.86 1.70 -32.86
C GLN A 850 -15.82 2.06 -34.34
N SER A 851 -16.97 2.27 -34.94
CA SER A 851 -17.11 2.85 -36.28
C SER A 851 -18.17 3.92 -36.27
N SER A 852 -18.01 4.93 -37.11
CA SER A 852 -18.99 5.97 -37.36
C SER A 852 -18.96 6.31 -38.84
N GLU A 853 -20.14 6.51 -39.41
CA GLU A 853 -20.32 6.94 -40.79
C GLU A 853 -21.50 7.91 -40.80
N ILE A 854 -21.40 8.98 -41.58
CA ILE A 854 -22.45 9.97 -41.80
C ILE A 854 -23.78 9.29 -42.16
N ALA A 855 -24.91 9.78 -41.65
CA ALA A 855 -26.23 9.22 -41.97
C ALA A 855 -26.57 9.39 -43.45
N ASP A 856 -27.49 8.57 -43.99
CA ASP A 856 -27.87 8.65 -45.41
C ASP A 856 -28.45 10.03 -45.77
N ASP A 857 -29.38 10.53 -44.96
CA ASP A 857 -30.04 11.82 -45.20
C ASP A 857 -29.03 13.00 -45.14
N ASP A 858 -28.13 13.00 -44.14
CA ASP A 858 -27.09 14.03 -44.00
C ASP A 858 -26.06 13.97 -45.15
N ALA A 859 -25.75 12.76 -45.62
CA ALA A 859 -24.86 12.56 -46.76
C ALA A 859 -25.49 13.04 -48.08
N GLU A 860 -26.80 12.82 -48.28
CA GLU A 860 -27.52 13.35 -49.45
C GLU A 860 -27.52 14.88 -49.47
N ASP A 861 -27.74 15.52 -48.32
CA ASP A 861 -27.69 16.99 -48.20
C ASP A 861 -26.27 17.54 -48.44
N MET A 862 -25.23 16.85 -47.96
CA MET A 862 -23.83 17.21 -48.19
C MET A 862 -23.39 16.96 -49.65
N GLU A 863 -23.78 15.84 -50.26
CA GLU A 863 -23.53 15.55 -51.68
C GLU A 863 -24.22 16.60 -52.57
N SER A 864 -25.45 16.99 -52.22
CA SER A 864 -26.20 18.02 -52.94
C SER A 864 -25.52 19.39 -52.85
N SER A 865 -25.11 19.81 -51.66
CA SER A 865 -24.56 21.15 -51.43
C SER A 865 -23.10 21.31 -51.89
N ILE A 866 -22.31 20.23 -51.87
CA ILE A 866 -20.88 20.26 -52.21
C ILE A 866 -20.62 19.62 -53.58
N VAL A 867 -20.90 18.33 -53.72
CA VAL A 867 -20.48 17.52 -54.87
C VAL A 867 -21.24 17.90 -56.14
N THR A 868 -22.57 18.04 -56.04
CA THR A 868 -23.41 18.41 -57.18
C THR A 868 -23.02 19.80 -57.69
N ASN A 869 -22.79 20.75 -56.80
CA ASN A 869 -22.44 22.14 -57.11
C ASN A 869 -21.06 22.31 -57.76
N GLN A 870 -20.15 21.33 -57.64
CA GLN A 870 -18.87 21.30 -58.35
C GLN A 870 -18.96 20.76 -59.79
N ASN A 871 -20.07 20.12 -60.18
CA ASN A 871 -20.19 19.51 -61.50
C ASN A 871 -20.47 20.55 -62.59
N GLY A 872 -19.46 20.87 -63.41
CA GLY A 872 -19.56 21.93 -64.43
C GLY A 872 -20.74 21.84 -65.42
N LEU A 873 -21.36 20.67 -65.63
CA LEU A 873 -22.53 20.52 -66.52
C LEU A 873 -23.86 20.36 -65.77
N SER A 874 -23.86 19.77 -64.57
CA SER A 874 -25.06 19.48 -63.78
C SER A 874 -25.16 20.23 -62.45
N TYR A 875 -24.30 21.21 -62.17
CA TYR A 875 -24.33 21.99 -60.93
C TYR A 875 -25.68 22.60 -60.56
N TRP A 876 -26.57 22.79 -61.54
CA TRP A 876 -27.86 23.46 -61.38
C TRP A 876 -29.04 22.51 -61.11
N THR A 877 -28.80 21.19 -61.04
CA THR A 877 -29.90 20.21 -61.03
C THR A 877 -30.55 19.97 -59.67
N ASN A 878 -29.93 20.44 -58.59
CA ASN A 878 -30.36 20.39 -57.19
C ASN A 878 -31.26 21.58 -56.77
N PHE A 879 -31.18 22.73 -57.45
CA PHE A 879 -32.04 23.92 -57.21
C PHE A 879 -31.92 24.52 -55.80
N ASP A 880 -30.75 24.42 -55.20
CA ASP A 880 -30.45 24.85 -53.84
C ASP A 880 -30.00 26.32 -53.79
N VAL A 881 -29.47 26.87 -54.90
CA VAL A 881 -29.01 28.26 -54.99
C VAL A 881 -29.71 29.06 -56.11
N PRO A 882 -29.87 30.39 -55.99
CA PRO A 882 -30.56 31.21 -57.00
C PRO A 882 -29.98 31.11 -58.41
N THR A 883 -28.69 30.80 -58.54
CA THR A 883 -27.99 30.57 -59.81
C THR A 883 -28.50 29.36 -60.57
N ASP A 884 -29.05 28.35 -59.89
CA ASP A 884 -29.58 27.12 -60.52
C ASP A 884 -30.82 27.40 -61.34
N TYR A 885 -31.70 28.26 -60.81
CA TYR A 885 -32.88 28.73 -61.52
C TYR A 885 -32.48 29.54 -62.76
N ILE A 886 -31.38 30.30 -62.69
CA ILE A 886 -30.84 31.04 -63.84
C ILE A 886 -30.26 30.06 -64.88
N ALA A 887 -29.51 29.06 -64.44
CA ALA A 887 -28.93 28.03 -65.30
C ALA A 887 -30.02 27.19 -65.99
N LEU A 888 -31.05 26.74 -65.26
CA LEU A 888 -32.23 26.07 -65.82
C LEU A 888 -32.90 26.94 -66.89
N LEU A 889 -33.09 28.24 -66.62
CA LEU A 889 -33.69 29.17 -67.60
C LEU A 889 -32.82 29.33 -68.86
N LEU A 890 -31.50 29.32 -68.72
CA LEU A 890 -30.57 29.36 -69.86
C LEU A 890 -30.60 28.06 -70.67
N TYR A 891 -30.60 26.88 -70.02
CA TYR A 891 -30.69 25.59 -70.67
C TYR A 891 -32.06 25.36 -71.33
N LEU A 892 -33.16 25.67 -70.65
CA LEU A 892 -34.51 25.67 -71.25
C LEU A 892 -34.61 26.66 -72.41
N GLY A 893 -34.03 27.85 -72.26
CA GLY A 893 -33.94 28.85 -73.33
C GLY A 893 -33.19 28.33 -74.55
N ALA A 894 -32.06 27.64 -74.36
CA ALA A 894 -31.30 27.00 -75.42
C ALA A 894 -32.08 25.86 -76.10
N VAL A 895 -32.73 24.98 -75.33
CA VAL A 895 -33.54 23.87 -75.85
C VAL A 895 -34.74 24.39 -76.65
N VAL A 896 -35.47 25.38 -76.13
CA VAL A 896 -36.58 26.02 -76.83
C VAL A 896 -36.10 26.66 -78.13
N CYS A 897 -34.96 27.36 -78.12
CA CYS A 897 -34.38 27.93 -79.33
C CYS A 897 -33.92 26.87 -80.34
N LEU A 898 -33.38 25.73 -79.90
CA LEU A 898 -32.99 24.61 -80.76
C LEU A 898 -34.20 23.90 -81.38
N VAL A 899 -35.25 23.64 -80.60
CA VAL A 899 -36.51 23.08 -81.10
C VAL A 899 -37.15 24.03 -82.12
N LEU A 900 -37.19 25.33 -81.82
CA LEU A 900 -37.68 26.35 -82.76
C LEU A 900 -36.79 26.47 -84.01
N ALA A 901 -35.47 26.31 -83.89
CA ALA A 901 -34.56 26.28 -85.03
C ALA A 901 -34.82 25.08 -85.94
N VAL A 902 -35.00 23.87 -85.38
CA VAL A 902 -35.32 22.65 -86.14
C VAL A 902 -36.70 22.78 -86.81
N MET A 903 -37.69 23.33 -86.10
CA MET A 903 -39.01 23.60 -86.68
C MET A 903 -38.96 24.68 -87.79
N ALA A 904 -38.06 25.66 -87.69
CA ALA A 904 -37.84 26.67 -88.71
C ALA A 904 -37.07 26.11 -89.92
N MET A 905 -36.08 25.24 -89.71
CA MET A 905 -35.34 24.56 -90.78
C MET A 905 -36.26 23.63 -91.59
N ASN A 906 -37.14 22.87 -90.93
CA ASN A 906 -38.15 22.05 -91.59
C ASN A 906 -39.18 22.87 -92.40
N LYS A 907 -39.32 24.18 -92.11
CA LYS A 907 -40.16 25.13 -92.87
C LYS A 907 -39.38 25.89 -93.95
N GLU A 908 -38.04 25.84 -93.95
CA GLU A 908 -37.18 26.43 -94.99
C GLU A 908 -36.92 25.41 -96.14
N GLU A 909 -37.26 24.13 -95.94
CA GLU A 909 -37.23 23.06 -96.97
C GLU A 909 -38.58 22.79 -97.69
N GLU A 910 -39.67 23.45 -97.28
CA GLU A 910 -40.92 23.61 -98.08
C GLU A 910 -40.89 24.94 -98.84
#